data_AF-A0A2N2F0K9-F1
#
_entry.id   AF-A0A2N2F0K9-F1
#
_cell.length_a   1.000
_cell.length_b   1.000
_cell.length_c   1.000
_cell.angle_alpha   90.00
_cell.angle_beta   90.00
_cell.angle_gamma   90.00
#
_symmetry.space_group_name_H-M   'P 1'
#
loop_
_entity.id
_entity.type
_entity.pdbx_description
1 polymer ?
#
loop_
_entity_poly.entity_id
_entity_poly.type
_entity_poly.pdbx_seq_one_letter_code
_entity_poly.pdbx_strand_id
1 'polypeptide(L)'
;MKKNIDIIIGVALTLIVAVFYLADFSALKILELKTYDWRSQLKTDDPPSEVVIVAIDNESISRVGRWPWPRSVAADMLSKLNAAAPRVIGLNVLFSEHEQNPGLTEIKNLKNRIDAESSSKAAAQRAFSKKIVAEIEEIETRLDNDSKLAAMVSSMDNLVLPMYLTLSPGGPMPPEDILAKINASGVEFPGNMMPEASGLTAPIGQLLSEKSLVGHVNIYPDADGVVRAEMPFIDYQGKLYPSFALQTALKYLNLRPDALFLTPSELKIGKRGSLVFDDRGFMLLSYYGGYKTFPYYSAYEIIEDKISPETFKDKIVLVGNTATGVADFNVTPLAPAVPGIEIIATAVENILHFRYIRRPDWAFAAEFAAILLIGVYISIILPKMRAKFAAIVSGAALTIFLIAGVYFFTAQNFWIKISYPSFLILGGYLLITSKKFLITERKKELVEADSIETNKMLGLSFQGQGMLDMAFEKFRKCPLDDAMKDLLYNLALDFERKRQYNKALSVLGHIEKVDPKFKDIEEKMKNLRDASEGKVGGGLGKKADNGGTVIVQGASQTPTLGRYEVSKELGKGAMGIVYLGKDPKINRTVAIKTLQFDTDLDEEQLKMVKERFFREAESAGMLNHPNIITIYDAGEDYDISYIAMELLDGDDLKKNCDKQNLLPPRRVVEIVAKTANALDYAHRQGIVHRDIKPANIMILKDGTVKVTDFGIARITSSSKTATGTVLGTPSYMSPEQIAGKKVDGRADLFSLGVTLYELLTGVKPFEGESIAQLLFQITQAKHPDPRKFNPAITDALAAILDKSLDKEPDNRYRTAGEMEKDLLAAIEGLPL
;
A
#
# COMPACT_ATOMS: atom_id res chain seq x y z
N MET A 1 -35.42 -22.56 6.46
CA MET A 1 -34.02 -23.00 6.28
C MET A 1 -33.03 -21.88 5.90
N LYS A 2 -33.33 -20.94 4.98
CA LYS A 2 -32.36 -19.90 4.55
C LYS A 2 -31.82 -18.96 5.66
N LYS A 3 -32.63 -18.62 6.67
CA LYS A 3 -32.27 -17.70 7.77
C LYS A 3 -31.18 -18.23 8.71
N ASN A 4 -30.96 -19.56 8.75
CA ASN A 4 -30.00 -20.18 9.66
C ASN A 4 -28.60 -20.27 9.05
N ILE A 5 -28.46 -20.20 7.72
CA ILE A 5 -27.17 -20.38 7.04
C ILE A 5 -26.22 -19.21 7.31
N ASP A 6 -26.72 -17.97 7.37
CA ASP A 6 -25.89 -16.81 7.68
C ASP A 6 -25.33 -16.85 9.11
N ILE A 7 -26.16 -17.31 10.05
CA ILE A 7 -25.74 -17.53 11.44
C ILE A 7 -24.68 -18.62 11.50
N ILE A 8 -24.88 -19.74 10.79
CA ILE A 8 -23.90 -20.83 10.74
C ILE A 8 -22.56 -20.36 10.18
N ILE A 9 -22.56 -19.58 9.08
CA ILE A 9 -21.32 -19.07 8.48
C ILE A 9 -20.60 -18.12 9.44
N GLY A 10 -21.33 -17.16 10.03
CA GLY A 10 -20.74 -16.21 10.97
C GLY A 10 -20.18 -16.89 12.22
N VAL A 11 -20.90 -17.86 12.79
CA VAL A 11 -20.45 -18.66 13.93
C VAL A 11 -19.23 -19.51 13.56
N ALA A 12 -19.26 -20.19 12.41
CA ALA A 12 -18.14 -21.01 11.96
C ALA A 12 -16.87 -20.17 11.76
N LEU A 13 -16.98 -19.01 11.11
CA LEU A 13 -15.85 -18.10 10.93
C LEU A 13 -15.31 -17.58 12.27
N THR A 14 -16.19 -17.23 13.19
CA THR A 14 -15.83 -16.79 14.55
C THR A 14 -15.08 -17.89 15.29
N LEU A 15 -15.57 -19.13 15.23
CA LEU A 15 -14.91 -20.29 15.83
C LEU A 15 -13.53 -20.54 15.22
N ILE A 16 -13.39 -20.43 13.90
CA ILE A 16 -12.09 -20.58 13.22
C ILE A 16 -11.11 -19.51 13.72
N VAL A 17 -11.51 -18.24 13.77
CA VAL A 17 -10.64 -17.16 14.25
C VAL A 17 -10.33 -17.30 15.74
N ALA A 18 -11.29 -17.72 16.56
CA ALA A 18 -11.07 -18.01 17.97
C ALA A 18 -10.07 -19.16 18.18
N VAL A 19 -10.18 -20.23 17.40
CA VAL A 19 -9.20 -21.34 17.40
C VAL A 19 -7.84 -20.85 16.94
N PHE A 20 -7.76 -20.04 15.88
CA PHE A 20 -6.49 -19.45 15.43
C PHE A 20 -5.85 -18.54 16.48
N TYR A 21 -6.66 -17.82 17.25
CA TYR A 21 -6.21 -16.99 18.36
C TYR A 21 -5.68 -17.84 19.53
N LEU A 22 -6.40 -18.90 19.92
CA LEU A 22 -5.99 -19.80 21.01
C LEU A 22 -4.79 -20.68 20.64
N ALA A 23 -4.68 -21.09 19.37
CA ALA A 23 -3.60 -21.93 18.86
C ALA A 23 -2.42 -21.13 18.29
N ASP A 24 -2.44 -19.80 18.39
CA ASP A 24 -1.37 -18.92 17.91
C ASP A 24 -1.00 -19.17 16.42
N PHE A 25 -2.02 -19.32 15.57
CA PHE A 25 -1.86 -19.69 14.15
C PHE A 25 -0.87 -18.77 13.42
N SER A 26 0.10 -19.37 12.73
CA SER A 26 1.32 -18.70 12.26
C SER A 26 1.06 -17.48 11.37
N ALA A 27 0.13 -17.55 10.43
CA ALA A 27 -0.11 -16.44 9.50
C ALA A 27 -0.67 -15.19 10.19
N LEU A 28 -1.66 -15.35 11.07
CA LEU A 28 -2.25 -14.22 11.83
C LEU A 28 -1.28 -13.71 12.90
N LYS A 29 -0.47 -14.60 13.47
CA LYS A 29 0.60 -14.22 14.40
C LYS A 29 1.65 -13.34 13.71
N ILE A 30 2.10 -13.70 12.50
CA ILE A 30 3.04 -12.88 11.72
C ILE A 30 2.43 -11.52 11.39
N LEU A 31 1.15 -11.48 11.01
CA LEU A 31 0.47 -10.20 10.77
C LEU A 31 0.45 -9.34 12.03
N GLU A 32 0.15 -9.94 13.19
CA GLU A 32 0.15 -9.24 14.48
C GLU A 32 1.53 -8.68 14.82
N LEU A 33 2.61 -9.46 14.64
CA LEU A 33 3.98 -8.99 14.86
C LEU A 33 4.37 -7.86 13.91
N LYS A 34 3.95 -7.91 12.64
CA LYS A 34 4.16 -6.78 11.71
C LYS A 34 3.42 -5.51 12.16
N THR A 35 2.20 -5.65 12.68
CA THR A 35 1.48 -4.50 13.24
C THR A 35 2.09 -4.01 14.55
N TYR A 36 2.72 -4.88 15.34
CA TYR A 36 3.52 -4.50 16.50
C TYR A 36 4.69 -3.60 16.07
N ASP A 37 5.43 -4.02 15.04
CA ASP A 37 6.59 -3.26 14.56
C ASP A 37 6.18 -1.90 14.01
N TRP A 38 5.12 -1.87 13.18
CA TRP A 38 4.56 -0.63 12.68
C TRP A 38 4.09 0.31 13.80
N ARG A 39 3.42 -0.21 14.84
CA ARG A 39 3.01 0.59 16.00
C ARG A 39 4.20 1.09 16.82
N SER A 40 5.28 0.31 16.90
CA SER A 40 6.52 0.72 17.56
C SER A 40 7.15 1.93 16.87
N GLN A 41 7.10 1.99 15.53
CA GLN A 41 7.59 3.13 14.74
C GLN A 41 6.78 4.42 14.94
N LEU A 42 5.56 4.33 15.46
CA LEU A 42 4.73 5.51 15.76
C LEU A 42 5.08 6.14 17.12
N LYS A 43 5.91 5.48 17.94
CA LYS A 43 6.37 6.05 19.22
C LYS A 43 7.48 7.06 18.96
N THR A 44 7.51 8.12 19.76
CA THR A 44 8.43 9.26 19.62
C THR A 44 9.18 9.55 20.93
N ASP A 45 9.36 8.53 21.76
CA ASP A 45 10.02 8.68 23.05
C ASP A 45 11.54 8.77 22.87
N ASP A 46 12.16 9.81 23.41
CA ASP A 46 13.62 9.89 23.53
C ASP A 46 14.11 9.11 24.77
N PRO A 47 15.31 8.52 24.72
CA PRO A 47 15.88 7.85 25.88
C PRO A 47 16.20 8.88 27.00
N PRO A 48 15.96 8.53 28.28
CA PRO A 48 16.27 9.36 29.45
C PRO A 48 17.74 9.79 29.60
N SER A 49 18.65 9.18 28.82
CA SER A 49 20.08 9.52 28.70
C SER A 49 20.95 9.19 29.93
N GLU A 50 20.52 8.23 30.76
CA GLU A 50 21.32 7.73 31.89
C GLU A 50 22.40 6.73 31.43
N VAL A 51 22.15 6.07 30.29
CA VAL A 51 23.08 5.13 29.66
C VAL A 51 23.95 5.81 28.60
N VAL A 52 25.25 5.51 28.63
CA VAL A 52 26.21 5.86 27.58
C VAL A 52 26.95 4.62 27.10
N ILE A 53 27.29 4.58 25.82
CA ILE A 53 27.96 3.42 25.21
C ILE A 53 29.40 3.77 24.86
N VAL A 54 30.32 2.95 25.37
CA VAL A 54 31.71 2.92 24.96
C VAL A 54 31.87 1.85 23.90
N ALA A 55 32.07 2.29 22.68
CA ALA A 55 32.04 1.47 21.49
C ALA A 55 33.43 0.96 21.13
N ILE A 56 33.59 -0.37 21.10
CA ILE A 56 34.69 -1.02 20.39
C ILE A 56 34.28 -1.02 18.90
N ASP A 57 34.58 0.11 18.25
CA ASP A 57 34.19 0.45 16.88
C ASP A 57 35.34 0.23 15.87
N ASN A 58 35.05 0.44 14.59
CA ASN A 58 36.03 0.26 13.52
C ASN A 58 37.24 1.21 13.70
N GLU A 59 37.03 2.42 14.22
CA GLU A 59 38.12 3.36 14.50
C GLU A 59 39.04 2.81 15.60
N SER A 60 38.47 2.31 16.69
CA SER A 60 39.22 1.74 17.79
C SER A 60 40.06 0.56 17.32
N ILE A 61 39.50 -0.35 16.53
CA ILE A 61 40.24 -1.48 15.97
C ILE A 61 41.35 -1.01 15.03
N SER A 62 41.11 0.02 14.21
CA SER A 62 42.12 0.53 13.28
C SER A 62 43.30 1.20 13.97
N ARG A 63 43.09 1.86 15.11
CA ARG A 63 44.12 2.67 15.78
C ARG A 63 44.79 1.97 16.96
N VAL A 64 44.03 1.23 17.77
CA VAL A 64 44.57 0.48 18.93
C VAL A 64 45.22 -0.82 18.46
N GLY A 65 44.63 -1.47 17.46
CA GLY A 65 45.12 -2.72 16.89
C GLY A 65 44.01 -3.75 16.69
N ARG A 66 44.37 -4.88 16.09
CA ARG A 66 43.43 -5.95 15.74
C ARG A 66 42.74 -6.50 16.99
N TRP A 67 41.41 -6.62 16.93
CA TRP A 67 40.60 -7.26 17.96
C TRP A 67 40.73 -8.81 17.90
N PRO A 68 40.75 -9.53 19.04
CA PRO A 68 40.70 -9.03 20.42
C PRO A 68 42.01 -8.37 20.88
N TRP A 69 41.90 -7.27 21.64
CA TRP A 69 43.07 -6.58 22.20
C TRP A 69 43.71 -7.36 23.37
N PRO A 70 44.99 -7.09 23.69
CA PRO A 70 45.59 -7.55 24.93
C PRO A 70 44.79 -7.10 26.16
N ARG A 71 44.67 -7.94 27.20
CA ARG A 71 43.89 -7.64 28.42
C ARG A 71 44.43 -6.44 29.19
N SER A 72 45.70 -6.10 28.99
CA SER A 72 46.29 -4.86 29.52
C SER A 72 45.67 -3.59 28.93
N VAL A 73 45.24 -3.62 27.65
CA VAL A 73 44.52 -2.50 27.01
C VAL A 73 43.13 -2.36 27.62
N ALA A 74 42.42 -3.48 27.84
CA ALA A 74 41.14 -3.46 28.52
C ALA A 74 41.26 -2.95 29.97
N ALA A 75 42.33 -3.35 30.67
CA ALA A 75 42.61 -2.88 32.03
C ALA A 75 42.88 -1.36 32.08
N ASP A 76 43.65 -0.82 31.13
CA ASP A 76 43.91 0.62 31.02
C ASP A 76 42.63 1.41 30.73
N MET A 77 41.82 0.95 29.78
CA MET A 77 40.52 1.55 29.48
C MET A 77 39.59 1.55 30.71
N LEU A 78 39.49 0.43 31.43
CA LEU A 78 38.69 0.34 32.65
C LEU A 78 39.22 1.24 33.76
N SER A 79 40.54 1.38 33.91
CA SER A 79 41.15 2.30 34.87
C SER A 79 40.71 3.74 34.62
N LYS A 80 40.77 4.19 33.36
CA LYS A 80 40.36 5.54 32.93
C LYS A 80 38.86 5.77 33.12
N LEU A 81 38.04 4.79 32.75
CA LEU A 81 36.59 4.84 33.00
C LEU A 81 36.28 4.89 34.49
N ASN A 82 36.95 4.10 35.32
CA ASN A 82 36.72 4.09 36.76
C ASN A 82 37.13 5.42 37.41
N ALA A 83 38.22 6.04 36.94
CA ALA A 83 38.66 7.37 37.39
C ALA A 83 37.62 8.47 37.13
N ALA A 84 36.76 8.30 36.11
CA ALA A 84 35.66 9.20 35.82
C ALA A 84 34.44 9.06 36.77
N ALA A 85 34.50 8.14 37.74
CA ALA A 85 33.45 7.87 38.72
C ALA A 85 32.05 7.59 38.13
N PRO A 86 31.91 6.68 37.16
CA PRO A 86 30.60 6.21 36.71
C PRO A 86 29.91 5.41 37.81
N ARG A 87 28.58 5.46 37.82
CA ARG A 87 27.79 4.76 38.82
C ARG A 87 27.82 3.24 38.61
N VAL A 88 27.82 2.81 37.34
CA VAL A 88 27.99 1.41 36.94
C VAL A 88 28.78 1.34 35.65
N ILE A 89 29.69 0.38 35.55
CA ILE A 89 30.33 -0.02 34.29
C ILE A 89 29.84 -1.42 33.95
N GLY A 90 29.17 -1.58 32.82
CA GLY A 90 28.87 -2.88 32.24
C GLY A 90 29.91 -3.20 31.16
N LEU A 91 30.82 -4.14 31.42
CA LEU A 91 31.77 -4.61 30.41
C LEU A 91 31.17 -5.79 29.65
N ASN A 92 30.56 -5.54 28.48
CA ASN A 92 30.01 -6.59 27.63
C ASN A 92 31.08 -7.17 26.68
N VAL A 93 32.16 -7.70 27.27
CA VAL A 93 33.20 -8.47 26.58
C VAL A 93 33.48 -9.74 27.38
N LEU A 94 33.17 -10.90 26.79
CA LEU A 94 33.31 -12.20 27.46
C LEU A 94 34.73 -12.75 27.31
N PHE A 95 35.53 -12.62 28.36
CA PHE A 95 36.87 -13.22 28.46
C PHE A 95 36.80 -14.63 29.04
N SER A 96 36.29 -15.59 28.27
CA SER A 96 36.11 -16.99 28.70
C SER A 96 37.38 -17.85 28.60
N GLU A 97 38.41 -17.36 27.92
CA GLU A 97 39.68 -18.04 27.73
C GLU A 97 40.85 -17.15 28.15
N HIS A 98 41.89 -17.81 28.66
CA HIS A 98 43.15 -17.17 29.01
C HIS A 98 43.82 -16.54 27.78
N GLU A 99 44.47 -15.39 27.98
CA GLU A 99 45.26 -14.79 26.91
C GLU A 99 46.45 -15.67 26.53
N GLN A 100 46.57 -16.01 25.25
CA GLN A 100 47.75 -16.70 24.75
C GLN A 100 48.86 -15.71 24.42
N ASN A 101 49.86 -15.64 25.29
CA ASN A 101 51.07 -14.86 25.06
C ASN A 101 52.26 -15.81 24.86
N PRO A 102 52.74 -16.04 23.61
CA PRO A 102 53.86 -16.94 23.33
C PRO A 102 55.13 -16.55 24.09
N GLY A 103 55.38 -15.25 24.27
CA GLY A 103 56.53 -14.76 25.02
C GLY A 103 56.46 -15.15 26.50
N LEU A 104 55.29 -15.02 27.13
CA LEU A 104 55.08 -15.47 28.51
C LEU A 104 55.30 -16.98 28.64
N THR A 105 54.85 -17.77 27.67
CA THR A 105 55.07 -19.23 27.66
C THR A 105 56.56 -19.58 27.57
N GLU A 106 57.31 -18.94 26.66
CA GLU A 106 58.76 -19.17 26.54
C GLU A 106 59.53 -18.74 27.79
N ILE A 107 59.11 -17.65 28.44
CA ILE A 107 59.72 -17.17 29.68
C ILE A 107 59.45 -18.13 30.84
N LYS A 108 58.22 -18.65 30.98
CA LYS A 108 57.89 -19.70 31.96
C LYS A 108 58.71 -20.97 31.72
N ASN A 109 58.87 -21.37 30.46
CA ASN A 109 59.72 -22.51 30.10
C ASN A 109 61.19 -22.27 30.46
N LEU A 110 61.71 -21.06 30.22
CA LEU A 110 63.08 -20.68 30.58
C LEU A 110 63.28 -20.69 32.11
N LYS A 111 62.33 -20.13 32.88
CA LYS A 111 62.33 -20.16 34.34
C LYS A 111 62.42 -21.58 34.88
N ASN A 112 61.52 -22.46 34.41
CA ASN A 112 61.46 -23.86 34.84
C ASN A 112 62.78 -24.61 34.55
N ARG A 113 63.43 -24.33 33.42
CA ARG A 113 64.75 -24.92 33.09
C ARG A 113 65.86 -24.41 34.02
N ILE A 114 65.87 -23.11 34.32
CA ILE A 114 66.85 -22.50 35.23
C ILE A 114 66.68 -23.04 36.65
N ASP A 115 65.44 -23.19 37.13
CA ASP A 115 65.13 -23.74 38.45
C ASP A 115 65.53 -25.23 38.57
N ALA A 116 65.26 -26.02 37.53
CA ALA A 116 65.68 -27.42 37.46
C ALA A 116 67.21 -27.56 37.49
N GLU A 117 67.95 -26.70 36.79
CA GLU A 117 69.42 -26.72 36.79
C GLU A 117 70.07 -26.14 38.05
N SER A 118 69.44 -25.14 38.69
CA SER A 118 69.95 -24.46 39.88
C SER A 118 69.98 -25.40 41.11
N SER A 119 69.03 -26.34 41.16
CA SER A 119 68.87 -27.32 42.24
C SER A 119 70.09 -28.22 42.45
N SER A 120 70.91 -28.45 41.41
CA SER A 120 72.06 -29.36 41.44
C SER A 120 73.44 -28.68 41.56
N LYS A 121 73.51 -27.34 41.57
CA LYS A 121 74.78 -26.56 41.49
C LYS A 121 75.27 -25.99 42.83
N ALA A 122 76.52 -25.52 42.89
CA ALA A 122 77.17 -24.97 44.10
C ALA A 122 76.54 -23.65 44.60
N ALA A 123 76.75 -23.29 45.88
CA ALA A 123 76.05 -22.18 46.56
C ALA A 123 76.13 -20.81 45.86
N ALA A 124 77.30 -20.45 45.30
CA ALA A 124 77.46 -19.19 44.56
C ALA A 124 76.68 -19.16 43.23
N GLN A 125 76.60 -20.31 42.53
CA GLN A 125 75.81 -20.44 41.30
C GLN A 125 74.31 -20.40 41.60
N ARG A 126 73.86 -20.99 42.72
CA ARG A 126 72.47 -20.86 43.19
C ARG A 126 72.08 -19.41 43.46
N ALA A 127 72.97 -18.60 44.04
CA ALA A 127 72.70 -17.19 44.31
C ALA A 127 72.55 -16.36 43.01
N PHE A 128 73.38 -16.62 42.01
CA PHE A 128 73.26 -16.00 40.68
C PHE A 128 71.98 -16.45 39.94
N SER A 129 71.69 -17.75 39.95
CA SER A 129 70.42 -18.30 39.41
C SER A 129 69.20 -17.67 40.08
N LYS A 130 69.20 -17.49 41.40
CA LYS A 130 68.11 -16.80 42.12
C LYS A 130 67.91 -15.36 41.65
N LYS A 131 68.99 -14.62 41.36
CA LYS A 131 68.89 -13.25 40.85
C LYS A 131 68.26 -13.23 39.44
N ILE A 132 68.68 -14.15 38.56
CA ILE A 132 68.09 -14.28 37.22
C ILE A 132 66.62 -14.67 37.30
N VAL A 133 66.27 -15.63 38.18
CA VAL A 133 64.87 -16.03 38.39
C VAL A 133 64.02 -14.86 38.87
N ALA A 134 64.54 -14.01 39.77
CA ALA A 134 63.84 -12.81 40.21
C ALA A 134 63.60 -11.80 39.07
N GLU A 135 64.59 -11.58 38.20
CA GLU A 135 64.41 -10.73 37.00
C GLU A 135 63.41 -11.34 36.01
N ILE A 136 63.40 -12.68 35.87
CA ILE A 136 62.42 -13.40 35.06
C ILE A 136 61.01 -13.28 35.64
N GLU A 137 60.85 -13.37 36.96
CA GLU A 137 59.57 -13.18 37.65
C GLU A 137 58.99 -11.77 37.43
N GLU A 138 59.84 -10.74 37.41
CA GLU A 138 59.42 -9.38 37.06
C GLU A 138 58.95 -9.29 35.59
N ILE A 139 59.60 -10.00 34.68
CA ILE A 139 59.17 -10.07 33.27
C ILE A 139 57.85 -10.85 33.14
N GLU A 140 57.70 -11.99 33.82
CA GLU A 140 56.45 -12.77 33.86
C GLU A 140 55.28 -11.88 34.29
N THR A 141 55.46 -11.13 35.38
CA THR A 141 54.43 -10.21 35.91
C THR A 141 54.08 -9.10 34.91
N ARG A 142 55.07 -8.57 34.17
CA ARG A 142 54.82 -7.55 33.14
C ARG A 142 54.14 -8.10 31.89
N LEU A 143 54.25 -9.39 31.59
CA LEU A 143 53.65 -10.01 30.41
C LEU A 143 52.32 -10.70 30.70
N ASP A 144 52.00 -10.96 31.97
CA ASP A 144 50.73 -11.52 32.40
C ASP A 144 49.60 -10.48 32.37
N ASN A 145 49.01 -10.32 31.18
CA ASN A 145 47.94 -9.38 30.95
C ASN A 145 46.61 -9.78 31.62
N ASP A 146 46.35 -11.09 31.80
CA ASP A 146 45.16 -11.57 32.51
C ASP A 146 45.21 -11.14 33.98
N SER A 147 46.37 -11.29 34.64
CA SER A 147 46.56 -10.83 36.02
C SER A 147 46.38 -9.32 36.18
N LYS A 148 46.83 -8.51 35.20
CA LYS A 148 46.61 -7.05 35.22
C LYS A 148 45.13 -6.68 35.14
N LEU A 149 44.39 -7.35 34.26
CA LEU A 149 42.94 -7.13 34.16
C LEU A 149 42.21 -7.63 35.41
N ALA A 150 42.61 -8.79 35.95
CA ALA A 150 42.06 -9.32 37.19
C ALA A 150 42.25 -8.36 38.38
N ALA A 151 43.43 -7.75 38.51
CA ALA A 151 43.70 -6.76 39.54
C ALA A 151 42.80 -5.52 39.39
N MET A 152 42.62 -5.03 38.16
CA MET A 152 41.72 -3.91 37.87
C MET A 152 40.27 -4.25 38.21
N VAL A 153 39.75 -5.36 37.68
CA VAL A 153 38.40 -5.86 37.93
C VAL A 153 38.12 -6.03 39.42
N SER A 154 39.06 -6.62 40.17
CA SER A 154 38.91 -6.85 41.61
C SER A 154 38.89 -5.56 42.44
N SER A 155 39.41 -4.45 41.90
CA SER A 155 39.39 -3.14 42.55
C SER A 155 38.08 -2.37 42.33
N MET A 156 37.19 -2.86 41.46
CA MET A 156 35.98 -2.16 41.01
C MET A 156 34.72 -2.78 41.60
N ASP A 157 34.08 -2.08 42.54
CA ASP A 157 32.80 -2.51 43.12
C ASP A 157 31.59 -2.22 42.21
N ASN A 158 31.74 -1.38 41.18
CA ASN A 158 30.70 -0.91 40.26
C ASN A 158 30.69 -1.63 38.90
N LEU A 159 31.45 -2.71 38.75
CA LEU A 159 31.59 -3.45 37.50
C LEU A 159 30.59 -4.62 37.40
N VAL A 160 29.98 -4.77 36.22
CA VAL A 160 29.18 -5.93 35.83
C VAL A 160 29.84 -6.63 34.66
N LEU A 161 29.97 -7.95 34.77
CA LEU A 161 30.61 -8.83 33.80
C LEU A 161 29.57 -9.67 33.03
N PRO A 162 29.88 -10.10 31.80
CA PRO A 162 28.97 -10.86 30.99
C PRO A 162 29.19 -12.37 31.21
N MET A 163 28.14 -13.15 30.99
CA MET A 163 28.24 -14.58 30.74
C MET A 163 27.28 -14.98 29.63
N TYR A 164 27.40 -16.19 29.12
CA TYR A 164 26.50 -16.71 28.11
C TYR A 164 25.93 -18.06 28.55
N LEU A 165 24.60 -18.20 28.47
CA LEU A 165 23.89 -19.42 28.83
C LEU A 165 23.45 -20.17 27.58
N THR A 166 23.74 -21.48 27.51
CA THR A 166 23.41 -22.31 26.36
C THR A 166 22.12 -23.07 26.63
N LEU A 167 21.06 -22.78 25.87
CA LEU A 167 19.78 -23.51 25.98
C LEU A 167 19.78 -24.82 25.18
N SER A 168 20.60 -24.93 24.14
CA SER A 168 20.72 -26.16 23.33
C SER A 168 21.38 -27.28 24.13
N PRO A 169 21.00 -28.56 23.98
CA PRO A 169 21.63 -29.66 24.71
C PRO A 169 23.16 -29.73 24.52
N GLY A 170 23.89 -30.09 25.57
CA GLY A 170 25.34 -30.30 25.51
C GLY A 170 26.18 -29.02 25.61
N GLY A 171 25.66 -27.98 26.26
CA GLY A 171 26.42 -26.75 26.54
C GLY A 171 27.63 -26.99 27.45
N PRO A 172 28.60 -26.06 27.46
CA PRO A 172 29.79 -26.16 28.30
C PRO A 172 29.42 -26.12 29.79
N MET A 173 30.13 -26.91 30.61
CA MET A 173 30.00 -26.87 32.07
C MET A 173 31.24 -26.19 32.65
N PRO A 174 31.08 -25.03 33.31
CA PRO A 174 32.19 -24.38 33.96
C PRO A 174 32.62 -25.19 35.21
N PRO A 175 33.89 -25.10 35.61
CA PRO A 175 34.38 -25.64 36.88
C PRO A 175 33.56 -25.16 38.10
N GLU A 176 33.48 -25.99 39.15
CA GLU A 176 32.74 -25.67 40.39
C GLU A 176 33.22 -24.39 41.08
N ASP A 177 34.51 -24.05 41.00
CA ASP A 177 35.05 -22.84 41.60
C ASP A 177 34.54 -21.57 40.89
N ILE A 178 34.35 -21.63 39.57
CA ILE A 178 33.73 -20.55 38.79
C ILE A 178 32.25 -20.43 39.17
N LEU A 179 31.53 -21.55 39.27
CA LEU A 179 30.13 -21.57 39.71
C LEU A 179 29.95 -20.93 41.10
N ALA A 180 30.84 -21.25 42.04
CA ALA A 180 30.83 -20.67 43.37
C ALA A 180 31.00 -19.14 43.36
N LYS A 181 31.81 -18.60 42.43
CA LYS A 181 32.05 -17.16 42.29
C LYS A 181 30.89 -16.40 41.64
N ILE A 182 30.18 -17.01 40.67
CA ILE A 182 29.02 -16.36 40.02
C ILE A 182 27.73 -16.50 40.84
N ASN A 183 27.72 -17.39 41.82
CA ASN A 183 26.55 -17.68 42.65
C ASN A 183 25.97 -16.45 43.35
N ALA A 184 26.77 -15.41 43.63
CA ALA A 184 26.28 -14.17 44.23
C ALA A 184 25.30 -13.39 43.33
N SER A 185 25.28 -13.68 42.02
CA SER A 185 24.39 -13.01 41.07
C SER A 185 23.07 -13.76 40.85
N GLY A 186 23.01 -15.06 41.15
CA GLY A 186 21.81 -15.86 40.93
C GLY A 186 20.84 -15.84 42.11
N VAL A 187 19.56 -16.03 41.81
CA VAL A 187 18.44 -16.01 42.76
C VAL A 187 17.81 -17.39 42.84
N GLU A 188 17.54 -17.87 44.05
CA GLU A 188 16.76 -19.10 44.25
C GLU A 188 15.29 -18.84 43.90
N PHE A 189 14.71 -19.70 43.07
CA PHE A 189 13.31 -19.57 42.68
C PHE A 189 12.59 -20.92 42.67
N PRO A 190 11.46 -21.06 43.39
CA PRO A 190 10.68 -22.28 43.36
C PRO A 190 9.77 -22.30 42.11
N GLY A 191 10.18 -23.02 41.06
CA GLY A 191 9.29 -23.37 39.94
C GLY A 191 9.98 -23.48 38.57
N ASN A 192 9.38 -24.23 37.64
CA ASN A 192 9.94 -24.57 36.32
C ASN A 192 9.36 -23.74 35.16
N MET A 193 9.21 -22.41 35.31
CA MET A 193 8.62 -21.57 34.26
C MET A 193 9.63 -20.80 33.40
N MET A 194 10.89 -20.70 33.83
CA MET A 194 11.95 -20.07 33.03
C MET A 194 12.66 -21.12 32.17
N PRO A 195 13.22 -20.75 31.00
CA PRO A 195 14.00 -21.68 30.20
C PRO A 195 15.22 -22.17 30.96
N GLU A 196 15.41 -23.50 30.96
CA GLU A 196 16.56 -24.15 31.57
C GLU A 196 17.72 -24.19 30.56
N ALA A 197 18.86 -23.63 30.96
CA ALA A 197 20.10 -23.73 30.24
C ALA A 197 20.79 -25.07 30.53
N SER A 198 21.32 -25.68 29.48
CA SER A 198 22.09 -26.92 29.56
C SER A 198 23.58 -26.66 29.87
N GLY A 199 24.06 -25.43 29.65
CA GLY A 199 25.46 -25.05 29.84
C GLY A 199 25.66 -23.55 30.05
N LEU A 200 26.86 -23.19 30.51
CA LEU A 200 27.24 -21.85 30.92
C LEU A 200 28.70 -21.55 30.48
N THR A 201 28.90 -20.41 29.84
CA THR A 201 30.22 -19.85 29.55
C THR A 201 30.41 -18.57 30.37
N ALA A 202 31.32 -18.63 31.34
CA ALA A 202 31.66 -17.51 32.22
C ALA A 202 33.03 -16.90 31.87
N PRO A 203 33.36 -15.71 32.40
CA PRO A 203 34.74 -15.22 32.40
C PRO A 203 35.69 -16.19 33.10
N ILE A 204 36.97 -16.14 32.74
CA ILE A 204 38.01 -16.94 33.43
C ILE A 204 37.98 -16.68 34.94
N GLY A 205 38.24 -17.73 35.73
CA GLY A 205 38.09 -17.67 37.19
C GLY A 205 38.95 -16.60 37.88
N GLN A 206 40.05 -16.15 37.27
CA GLN A 206 40.89 -15.06 37.78
C GLN A 206 40.21 -13.68 37.73
N LEU A 207 39.29 -13.47 36.80
CA LEU A 207 38.51 -12.22 36.69
C LEU A 207 37.30 -12.20 37.64
N LEU A 208 37.03 -13.31 38.32
CA LEU A 208 35.86 -13.49 39.16
C LEU A 208 36.26 -13.56 40.65
N SER A 209 35.44 -12.91 41.46
CA SER A 209 35.45 -12.93 42.92
C SER A 209 34.07 -13.29 43.44
N GLU A 210 33.92 -13.62 44.72
CA GLU A 210 32.62 -13.89 45.34
C GLU A 210 31.66 -12.68 45.32
N LYS A 211 32.17 -11.47 45.09
CA LYS A 211 31.37 -10.25 44.98
C LYS A 211 31.07 -9.85 43.53
N SER A 212 31.62 -10.58 42.56
CA SER A 212 31.47 -10.24 41.15
C SER A 212 30.01 -10.32 40.73
N LEU A 213 29.54 -9.27 40.06
CA LEU A 213 28.22 -9.20 39.48
C LEU A 213 28.30 -9.68 38.03
N VAL A 214 27.57 -10.74 37.72
CA VAL A 214 27.61 -11.38 36.41
C VAL A 214 26.18 -11.54 35.89
N GLY A 215 25.95 -11.14 34.64
CA GLY A 215 24.65 -11.29 34.00
C GLY A 215 24.76 -11.87 32.60
N HIS A 216 23.74 -12.60 32.17
CA HIS A 216 23.77 -13.26 30.87
C HIS A 216 23.50 -12.29 29.71
N VAL A 217 24.19 -12.44 28.58
CA VAL A 217 24.08 -11.53 27.42
C VAL A 217 23.23 -12.09 26.28
N ASN A 218 22.52 -13.19 26.54
CA ASN A 218 21.68 -13.86 25.57
C ASN A 218 20.62 -12.94 24.95
N ILE A 219 20.58 -12.91 23.62
CA ILE A 219 19.56 -12.22 22.82
C ILE A 219 18.81 -13.28 22.01
N TYR A 220 17.49 -13.26 22.09
CA TYR A 220 16.63 -14.21 21.39
C TYR A 220 15.71 -13.49 20.43
N PRO A 221 15.95 -13.58 19.11
CA PRO A 221 15.00 -13.10 18.13
C PRO A 221 13.74 -13.98 18.13
N ASP A 222 12.61 -13.38 17.78
CA ASP A 222 11.39 -14.11 17.46
C ASP A 222 11.60 -14.99 16.20
N ALA A 223 10.61 -15.84 15.89
CA ALA A 223 10.67 -16.74 14.73
C ALA A 223 10.86 -16.03 13.38
N ASP A 224 10.58 -14.72 13.30
CA ASP A 224 10.82 -13.88 12.13
C ASP A 224 12.17 -13.14 12.14
N GLY A 225 13.03 -13.42 13.12
CA GLY A 225 14.37 -12.86 13.24
C GLY A 225 14.44 -11.50 13.96
N VAL A 226 13.30 -10.95 14.39
CA VAL A 226 13.25 -9.63 15.05
C VAL A 226 13.32 -9.77 16.57
N VAL A 227 14.15 -8.97 17.21
CA VAL A 227 14.28 -8.94 18.67
C VAL A 227 13.26 -7.95 19.24
N ARG A 228 12.17 -8.46 19.83
CA ARG A 228 11.12 -7.63 20.45
C ARG A 228 11.12 -7.66 21.97
N ALA A 229 11.84 -8.61 22.55
CA ALA A 229 11.80 -8.88 23.97
C ALA A 229 13.18 -9.23 24.51
N GLU A 230 13.37 -8.98 25.79
CA GLU A 230 14.50 -9.43 26.57
C GLU A 230 14.05 -10.56 27.50
N MET A 231 14.96 -11.48 27.80
CA MET A 231 14.77 -12.50 28.83
C MET A 231 15.50 -12.04 30.10
N PRO A 232 14.80 -11.61 31.17
CA PRO A 232 15.46 -11.07 32.35
C PRO A 232 16.11 -12.13 33.23
N PHE A 233 15.68 -13.39 33.13
CA PHE A 233 16.24 -14.52 33.87
C PHE A 233 16.32 -15.78 33.02
N ILE A 234 17.37 -16.57 33.24
CA ILE A 234 17.52 -17.93 32.71
C ILE A 234 17.84 -18.85 33.88
N ASP A 235 17.20 -20.02 33.91
CA ASP A 235 17.51 -21.06 34.90
C ASP A 235 18.77 -21.82 34.49
N TYR A 236 19.68 -22.03 35.43
CA TYR A 236 20.77 -22.97 35.30
C TYR A 236 20.96 -23.73 36.61
N GLN A 237 20.71 -25.04 36.57
CA GLN A 237 20.82 -25.95 37.72
C GLN A 237 19.95 -25.53 38.93
N GLY A 238 18.72 -25.04 38.68
CA GLY A 238 17.76 -24.68 39.73
C GLY A 238 17.99 -23.30 40.33
N LYS A 239 18.77 -22.45 39.65
CA LYS A 239 19.08 -21.08 40.06
C LYS A 239 18.88 -20.13 38.89
N LEU A 240 18.13 -19.06 39.13
CA LEU A 240 17.86 -18.05 38.12
C LEU A 240 18.99 -17.04 38.06
N TYR A 241 19.60 -16.92 36.90
CA TYR A 241 20.63 -15.93 36.65
C TYR A 241 20.04 -14.73 35.90
N PRO A 242 20.28 -13.49 36.37
CA PRO A 242 19.74 -12.30 35.73
C PRO A 242 20.44 -12.02 34.40
N SER A 243 19.73 -11.31 33.51
CA SER A 243 20.33 -10.74 32.32
C SER A 243 21.38 -9.70 32.68
N PHE A 244 22.32 -9.46 31.78
CA PHE A 244 23.33 -8.42 31.93
C PHE A 244 22.71 -7.03 32.08
N ALA A 245 21.60 -6.75 31.37
CA ALA A 245 20.88 -5.49 31.49
C ALA A 245 20.22 -5.35 32.87
N LEU A 246 19.53 -6.41 33.34
CA LEU A 246 18.91 -6.42 34.67
C LEU A 246 19.98 -6.27 35.77
N GLN A 247 21.07 -7.01 35.70
CA GLN A 247 22.16 -6.94 36.67
C GLN A 247 22.79 -5.54 36.72
N THR A 248 22.94 -4.88 35.57
CA THR A 248 23.41 -3.49 35.44
C THR A 248 22.42 -2.51 36.07
N ALA A 249 21.14 -2.63 35.76
CA ALA A 249 20.08 -1.78 36.31
C ALA A 249 19.98 -1.93 37.84
N LEU A 250 19.98 -3.16 38.36
CA LEU A 250 19.96 -3.43 39.80
C LEU A 250 21.15 -2.79 40.50
N LYS A 251 22.36 -2.93 39.93
CA LYS A 251 23.56 -2.32 40.48
C LYS A 251 23.47 -0.80 40.51
N TYR A 252 22.94 -0.17 39.45
CA TYR A 252 22.72 1.27 39.41
C TYR A 252 21.74 1.71 40.51
N LEU A 253 20.70 0.92 40.75
CA LEU A 253 19.73 1.14 41.82
C LEU A 253 20.25 0.80 43.23
N ASN A 254 21.48 0.28 43.34
CA ASN A 254 22.06 -0.26 44.56
C ASN A 254 21.19 -1.34 45.22
N LEU A 255 20.60 -2.20 44.38
CA LEU A 255 19.80 -3.35 44.77
C LEU A 255 20.56 -4.64 44.45
N ARG A 256 20.33 -5.67 45.26
CA ARG A 256 20.84 -7.02 45.02
C ARG A 256 19.73 -7.93 44.49
N PRO A 257 20.06 -8.94 43.64
CA PRO A 257 19.06 -9.85 43.08
C PRO A 257 18.24 -10.63 44.12
N ASP A 258 18.84 -11.00 45.25
CA ASP A 258 18.19 -11.71 46.37
C ASP A 258 17.13 -10.89 47.11
N ALA A 259 17.22 -9.56 47.06
CA ALA A 259 16.24 -8.65 47.65
C ALA A 259 14.97 -8.47 46.80
N LEU A 260 14.89 -9.15 45.65
CA LEU A 260 13.81 -9.03 44.71
C LEU A 260 12.68 -10.02 45.03
N PHE A 261 11.45 -9.53 44.93
CA PHE A 261 10.29 -10.41 45.01
C PHE A 261 9.91 -10.84 43.59
N LEU A 262 10.27 -12.07 43.26
CA LEU A 262 10.01 -12.68 41.97
C LEU A 262 8.77 -13.58 42.04
N THR A 263 7.92 -13.49 41.03
CA THR A 263 6.83 -14.41 40.76
C THR A 263 6.93 -14.89 39.31
N PRO A 264 6.17 -15.90 38.88
CA PRO A 264 6.21 -16.35 37.50
C PRO A 264 5.83 -15.28 36.46
N SER A 265 5.00 -14.31 36.81
CA SER A 265 4.48 -13.28 35.88
C SER A 265 5.00 -11.87 36.14
N GLU A 266 5.56 -11.61 37.33
CA GLU A 266 6.10 -10.29 37.67
C GLU A 266 7.35 -10.36 38.56
N LEU A 267 8.25 -9.40 38.35
CA LEU A 267 9.39 -9.08 39.22
C LEU A 267 9.16 -7.72 39.88
N LYS A 268 9.03 -7.69 41.21
CA LYS A 268 8.92 -6.42 41.96
C LYS A 268 10.29 -5.91 42.36
N ILE A 269 10.57 -4.68 41.95
CA ILE A 269 11.81 -3.95 42.28
C ILE A 269 11.49 -2.96 43.40
N GLY A 270 11.44 -3.48 44.63
CA GLY A 270 11.12 -2.71 45.83
C GLY A 270 9.77 -1.98 45.74
N LYS A 271 9.74 -0.70 46.13
CA LYS A 271 8.54 0.16 46.02
C LYS A 271 8.45 0.92 44.69
N ARG A 272 9.40 0.73 43.76
CA ARG A 272 9.50 1.53 42.53
C ARG A 272 8.50 1.09 41.46
N GLY A 273 8.31 -0.23 41.32
CA GLY A 273 7.42 -0.81 40.32
C GLY A 273 7.64 -2.31 40.15
N SER A 274 6.89 -2.89 39.22
CA SER A 274 7.06 -4.28 38.79
C SER A 274 7.35 -4.36 37.30
N LEU A 275 8.23 -5.28 36.93
CA LEU A 275 8.41 -5.74 35.56
C LEU A 275 7.46 -6.92 35.35
N VAL A 276 6.77 -6.96 34.21
CA VAL A 276 5.78 -7.99 33.88
C VAL A 276 6.35 -8.83 32.76
N PHE A 277 6.22 -10.15 32.90
CA PHE A 277 6.72 -11.13 31.94
C PHE A 277 5.58 -11.77 31.14
N ASP A 278 5.89 -12.22 29.93
CA ASP A 278 5.01 -13.10 29.17
C ASP A 278 5.07 -14.54 29.72
N ASP A 279 4.23 -15.43 29.19
CA ASP A 279 4.15 -16.83 29.62
C ASP A 279 5.45 -17.64 29.43
N ARG A 280 6.44 -17.07 28.73
CA ARG A 280 7.77 -17.65 28.47
C ARG A 280 8.87 -16.95 29.27
N GLY A 281 8.53 -16.02 30.17
CA GLY A 281 9.48 -15.28 30.98
C GLY A 281 10.13 -14.07 30.29
N PHE A 282 9.62 -13.62 29.15
CA PHE A 282 10.17 -12.48 28.42
C PHE A 282 9.52 -11.16 28.82
N MET A 283 10.31 -10.10 28.85
CA MET A 283 9.87 -8.71 28.96
C MET A 283 9.91 -8.05 27.58
N LEU A 284 8.79 -7.54 27.08
CA LEU A 284 8.75 -6.86 25.78
C LEU A 284 9.41 -5.47 25.87
N LEU A 285 10.25 -5.17 24.89
CA LEU A 285 11.02 -3.93 24.84
C LEU A 285 10.22 -2.82 24.15
N SER A 286 10.33 -1.61 24.70
CA SER A 286 9.98 -0.36 24.05
C SER A 286 11.27 0.31 23.55
N TYR A 287 11.51 0.20 22.25
CA TYR A 287 12.66 0.82 21.60
C TYR A 287 12.47 2.34 21.46
N TYR A 288 13.56 3.08 21.64
CA TYR A 288 13.63 4.53 21.45
C TYR A 288 14.12 4.93 20.04
N GLY A 289 14.82 4.03 19.35
CA GLY A 289 15.37 4.27 18.02
C GLY A 289 16.16 3.09 17.47
N GLY A 290 16.98 3.35 16.45
CA GLY A 290 17.88 2.37 15.82
C GLY A 290 19.32 2.43 16.37
N TYR A 291 20.31 2.14 15.54
CA TYR A 291 21.72 2.26 15.93
C TYR A 291 22.11 3.73 16.19
N LYS A 292 22.81 3.98 17.31
CA LYS A 292 23.21 5.31 17.81
C LYS A 292 22.06 6.16 18.37
N THR A 293 21.09 5.51 18.99
CA THR A 293 20.06 6.16 19.79
C THR A 293 20.62 6.71 21.10
N PHE A 294 21.54 5.96 21.71
CA PHE A 294 22.27 6.39 22.91
C PHE A 294 23.50 7.24 22.56
N PRO A 295 24.08 7.98 23.52
CA PRO A 295 25.38 8.63 23.33
C PRO A 295 26.51 7.59 23.17
N TYR A 296 27.29 7.71 22.09
CA TYR A 296 28.41 6.83 21.76
C TYR A 296 29.75 7.54 21.92
N TYR A 297 30.72 6.85 22.52
CA TYR A 297 32.11 7.28 22.62
C TYR A 297 33.03 6.15 22.17
N SER A 298 34.04 6.47 21.37
CA SER A 298 34.97 5.46 20.88
C SER A 298 35.88 4.98 22.01
N ALA A 299 36.09 3.67 22.14
CA ALA A 299 37.01 3.12 23.14
C ALA A 299 38.44 3.67 22.97
N TYR A 300 38.87 3.92 21.74
CA TYR A 300 40.15 4.59 21.46
C TYR A 300 40.24 6.00 22.03
N GLU A 301 39.17 6.79 21.95
CA GLU A 301 39.19 8.16 22.49
C GLU A 301 39.34 8.17 24.01
N ILE A 302 38.81 7.15 24.69
CA ILE A 302 38.98 6.98 26.14
C ILE A 302 40.40 6.54 26.47
N ILE A 303 40.96 5.59 25.71
CA ILE A 303 42.35 5.14 25.89
C ILE A 303 43.34 6.30 25.65
N GLU A 304 43.01 7.28 24.81
CA GLU A 304 43.86 8.46 24.56
C GLU A 304 43.51 9.68 25.41
N ASP A 305 42.66 9.56 26.43
CA ASP A 305 42.21 10.66 27.31
C ASP A 305 41.62 11.86 26.55
N LYS A 306 40.93 11.61 25.43
CA LYS A 306 40.30 12.66 24.59
C LYS A 306 38.91 13.06 25.05
N ILE A 307 38.26 12.24 25.88
CA ILE A 307 36.91 12.49 26.39
C ILE A 307 36.98 13.00 27.82
N SER A 308 36.21 14.06 28.11
CA SER A 308 36.12 14.62 29.47
C SER A 308 35.54 13.59 30.46
N PRO A 309 36.15 13.38 31.65
CA PRO A 309 35.64 12.48 32.68
C PRO A 309 34.21 12.79 33.14
N GLU A 310 33.80 14.06 33.14
CA GLU A 310 32.43 14.47 33.53
C GLU A 310 31.35 13.86 32.62
N THR A 311 31.72 13.37 31.44
CA THR A 311 30.82 12.67 30.51
C THR A 311 30.24 11.39 31.11
N PHE A 312 31.04 10.68 31.91
CA PHE A 312 30.74 9.34 32.44
C PHE A 312 30.30 9.35 33.90
N LYS A 313 30.56 10.45 34.61
CA LYS A 313 30.25 10.60 36.03
C LYS A 313 28.78 10.35 36.34
N ASP A 314 28.53 9.54 37.37
CA ASP A 314 27.19 9.15 37.83
C ASP A 314 26.30 8.43 36.79
N LYS A 315 26.83 8.08 35.61
CA LYS A 315 26.10 7.39 34.54
C LYS A 315 26.30 5.87 34.54
N ILE A 316 25.50 5.19 33.72
CA ILE A 316 25.71 3.79 33.35
C ILE A 316 26.56 3.76 32.08
N VAL A 317 27.75 3.19 32.18
CA VAL A 317 28.69 3.07 31.05
C VAL A 317 28.67 1.64 30.54
N LEU A 318 28.15 1.41 29.35
CA LEU A 318 28.13 0.12 28.70
C LEU A 318 29.25 0.02 27.67
N VAL A 319 30.20 -0.88 27.90
CA VAL A 319 31.32 -1.15 26.98
C VAL A 319 30.98 -2.36 26.13
N GLY A 320 31.05 -2.25 24.80
CA GLY A 320 30.74 -3.40 23.95
C GLY A 320 31.15 -3.26 22.48
N ASN A 321 31.07 -4.39 21.77
CA ASN A 321 31.45 -4.49 20.37
C ASN A 321 30.39 -3.83 19.46
N THR A 322 30.84 -2.97 18.55
CA THR A 322 29.97 -2.29 17.57
C THR A 322 30.57 -2.25 16.16
N ALA A 323 31.85 -2.63 16.03
CA ALA A 323 32.56 -2.78 14.77
C ALA A 323 31.97 -3.88 13.87
N THR A 324 31.99 -3.65 12.56
CA THR A 324 31.54 -4.63 11.56
C THR A 324 32.49 -5.82 11.54
N GLY A 325 31.95 -7.05 11.55
CA GLY A 325 32.75 -8.28 11.59
C GLY A 325 33.23 -8.70 12.98
N VAL A 326 32.90 -7.92 14.02
CA VAL A 326 33.18 -8.24 15.42
C VAL A 326 31.92 -8.21 16.28
N ALA A 327 30.99 -7.29 16.01
CA ALA A 327 29.71 -7.21 16.69
C ALA A 327 28.62 -8.05 15.99
N ASP A 328 27.74 -8.64 16.79
CA ASP A 328 26.50 -9.25 16.30
C ASP A 328 25.43 -8.16 16.09
N PHE A 329 24.94 -8.07 14.85
CA PHE A 329 23.88 -7.14 14.46
C PHE A 329 22.54 -7.87 14.42
N ASN A 330 21.52 -7.25 15.02
CA ASN A 330 20.19 -7.80 15.17
C ASN A 330 19.16 -6.91 14.47
N VAL A 331 18.05 -7.52 14.05
CA VAL A 331 16.88 -6.81 13.54
C VAL A 331 16.01 -6.41 14.72
N THR A 332 15.56 -5.17 14.75
CA THR A 332 14.63 -4.63 15.75
C THR A 332 13.39 -4.06 15.04
N PRO A 333 12.29 -3.80 15.77
CA PRO A 333 11.10 -3.15 15.20
C PRO A 333 11.36 -1.82 14.48
N LEU A 334 12.41 -1.09 14.88
CA LEU A 334 12.73 0.25 14.37
C LEU A 334 13.86 0.26 13.33
N ALA A 335 14.78 -0.71 13.38
CA ALA A 335 15.94 -0.73 12.49
C ALA A 335 16.43 -2.16 12.18
N PRO A 336 16.91 -2.41 10.94
CA PRO A 336 17.29 -3.75 10.48
C PRO A 336 18.69 -4.21 10.94
N ALA A 337 19.53 -3.30 11.45
CA ALA A 337 20.89 -3.62 11.87
C ALA A 337 21.26 -2.83 13.12
N VAL A 338 21.17 -3.48 14.28
CA VAL A 338 21.40 -2.89 15.60
C VAL A 338 22.37 -3.78 16.40
N PRO A 339 23.52 -3.25 16.88
CA PRO A 339 24.43 -4.02 17.73
C PRO A 339 23.75 -4.50 19.01
N GLY A 340 24.11 -5.70 19.49
CA GLY A 340 23.54 -6.25 20.73
C GLY A 340 23.65 -5.32 21.95
N ILE A 341 24.72 -4.51 22.05
CA ILE A 341 24.91 -3.55 23.14
C ILE A 341 23.83 -2.45 23.16
N GLU A 342 23.27 -2.07 22.02
CA GLU A 342 22.19 -1.07 21.91
C GLU A 342 20.86 -1.65 22.41
N ILE A 343 20.61 -2.94 22.16
CA ILE A 343 19.44 -3.66 22.69
C ILE A 343 19.56 -3.74 24.23
N ILE A 344 20.75 -4.07 24.74
CA ILE A 344 21.03 -4.08 26.18
C ILE A 344 20.83 -2.69 26.79
N ALA A 345 21.29 -1.62 26.13
CA ALA A 345 21.05 -0.25 26.59
C ALA A 345 19.56 0.09 26.67
N THR A 346 18.79 -0.29 25.64
CA THR A 346 17.33 -0.14 25.63
C THR A 346 16.68 -0.88 26.79
N ALA A 347 17.09 -2.12 27.03
CA ALA A 347 16.66 -2.96 28.14
C ALA A 347 16.94 -2.31 29.51
N VAL A 348 18.16 -1.83 29.74
CA VAL A 348 18.53 -1.13 30.98
C VAL A 348 17.59 0.06 31.24
N GLU A 349 17.39 0.93 30.25
CA GLU A 349 16.49 2.10 30.37
C GLU A 349 15.03 1.70 30.62
N ASN A 350 14.56 0.66 29.92
CA ASN A 350 13.21 0.11 30.08
C ASN A 350 12.98 -0.37 31.51
N ILE A 351 13.98 -1.04 32.11
CA ILE A 351 13.96 -1.56 33.49
C ILE A 351 14.01 -0.41 34.51
N LEU A 352 14.90 0.56 34.32
CA LEU A 352 15.09 1.67 35.27
C LEU A 352 13.85 2.55 35.41
N HIS A 353 13.19 2.81 34.27
CA HIS A 353 12.07 3.74 34.19
C HIS A 353 10.70 3.08 34.09
N PHE A 354 10.63 1.74 34.07
CA PHE A 354 9.41 0.96 33.83
C PHE A 354 8.68 1.39 32.54
N ARG A 355 9.47 1.77 31.52
CA ARG A 355 8.98 2.21 30.20
C ARG A 355 9.18 1.11 29.16
N TYR A 356 8.38 0.06 29.27
CA TYR A 356 8.46 -1.11 28.41
C TYR A 356 7.05 -1.49 27.93
N ILE A 357 6.97 -2.30 26.87
CA ILE A 357 5.68 -2.78 26.38
C ILE A 357 5.19 -3.89 27.30
N ARG A 358 3.93 -3.86 27.68
CA ARG A 358 3.34 -4.87 28.59
C ARG A 358 2.07 -5.44 27.99
N ARG A 359 1.83 -6.71 28.28
CA ARG A 359 0.56 -7.37 27.99
C ARG A 359 -0.22 -7.48 29.30
N PRO A 360 -1.28 -6.70 29.49
CA PRO A 360 -2.03 -6.76 30.75
C PRO A 360 -2.81 -8.07 30.86
N ASP A 361 -3.02 -8.57 32.08
CA ASP A 361 -3.70 -9.85 32.33
C ASP A 361 -5.10 -9.93 31.72
N TRP A 362 -5.81 -8.79 31.67
CA TRP A 362 -7.13 -8.69 31.06
C TRP A 362 -7.12 -8.64 29.53
N ALA A 363 -5.96 -8.46 28.88
CA ALA A 363 -5.85 -8.35 27.42
C ALA A 363 -6.43 -9.58 26.75
N PHE A 364 -6.07 -10.77 27.25
CA PHE A 364 -6.58 -12.02 26.69
C PHE A 364 -8.11 -12.09 26.71
N ALA A 365 -8.72 -11.75 27.84
CA ALA A 365 -10.17 -11.76 28.01
C ALA A 365 -10.85 -10.70 27.12
N ALA A 366 -10.27 -9.51 27.01
CA ALA A 366 -10.79 -8.43 26.17
C ALA A 366 -10.69 -8.76 24.67
N GLU A 367 -9.56 -9.30 24.21
CA GLU A 367 -9.33 -9.77 22.84
C GLU A 367 -10.33 -10.87 22.47
N PHE A 368 -10.49 -11.87 23.34
CA PHE A 368 -11.43 -12.96 23.11
C PHE A 368 -12.89 -12.49 23.13
N ALA A 369 -13.26 -11.61 24.05
CA ALA A 369 -14.58 -10.99 24.08
C ALA A 369 -14.86 -10.18 22.81
N ALA A 370 -13.88 -9.43 22.30
CA ALA A 370 -14.01 -8.70 21.05
C ALA A 370 -14.26 -9.65 19.86
N ILE A 371 -13.53 -10.77 19.76
CA ILE A 371 -13.77 -11.82 18.75
C ILE A 371 -15.22 -12.31 18.81
N LEU A 372 -15.72 -12.64 20.02
CA LEU A 372 -17.10 -13.13 20.18
C LEU A 372 -18.16 -12.06 19.83
N LEU A 373 -17.98 -10.82 20.28
CA LEU A 373 -18.91 -9.72 19.99
C LEU A 373 -18.97 -9.40 18.50
N ILE A 374 -17.82 -9.36 17.83
CA ILE A 374 -17.73 -9.19 16.38
C ILE A 374 -18.36 -10.39 15.68
N GLY A 375 -18.17 -11.60 16.20
CA GLY A 375 -18.83 -12.81 15.70
C GLY A 375 -20.35 -12.74 15.75
N VAL A 376 -20.92 -12.23 16.85
CA VAL A 376 -22.37 -11.96 16.98
C VAL A 376 -22.82 -10.91 15.96
N TYR A 377 -22.06 -9.83 15.80
CA TYR A 377 -22.34 -8.81 14.77
C TYR A 377 -22.39 -9.40 13.36
N ILE A 378 -21.38 -10.19 12.97
CA ILE A 378 -21.29 -10.86 11.68
C ILE A 378 -22.43 -11.86 11.49
N SER A 379 -22.81 -12.61 12.53
CA SER A 379 -23.80 -13.68 12.42
C SER A 379 -25.25 -13.17 12.41
N ILE A 380 -25.56 -12.09 13.12
CA ILE A 380 -26.95 -11.67 13.39
C ILE A 380 -27.28 -10.32 12.76
N ILE A 381 -26.38 -9.35 12.86
CA ILE A 381 -26.65 -7.95 12.49
C ILE A 381 -26.30 -7.71 11.02
N LEU A 382 -25.07 -8.02 10.64
CA LEU A 382 -24.54 -7.81 9.29
C LEU A 382 -25.39 -8.44 8.15
N PRO A 383 -25.95 -9.65 8.28
CA PRO A 383 -26.80 -10.24 7.24
C PRO A 383 -28.12 -9.49 7.05
N LYS A 384 -28.61 -8.79 8.08
CA LYS A 384 -29.86 -8.01 8.03
C LYS A 384 -29.67 -6.62 7.43
N MET A 385 -28.43 -6.15 7.32
CA MET A 385 -28.13 -4.81 6.82
C MET A 385 -28.11 -4.73 5.29
N ARG A 386 -28.51 -3.56 4.77
CA ARG A 386 -28.31 -3.19 3.36
C ARG A 386 -26.80 -3.03 3.09
N ALA A 387 -26.35 -3.39 1.89
CA ALA A 387 -24.92 -3.46 1.54
C ALA A 387 -24.14 -2.17 1.85
N LYS A 388 -24.68 -0.99 1.45
CA LYS A 388 -24.04 0.30 1.72
C LYS A 388 -23.85 0.58 3.22
N PHE A 389 -24.87 0.28 4.03
CA PHE A 389 -24.81 0.46 5.48
C PHE A 389 -23.90 -0.57 6.16
N ALA A 390 -23.91 -1.82 5.68
CA ALA A 390 -22.98 -2.86 6.14
C ALA A 390 -21.52 -2.45 5.91
N ALA A 391 -21.20 -1.87 4.75
CA ALA A 391 -19.86 -1.39 4.43
C ALA A 391 -19.42 -0.26 5.37
N ILE A 392 -20.29 0.74 5.59
CA ILE A 392 -20.01 1.88 6.48
C ILE A 392 -19.79 1.41 7.93
N VAL A 393 -20.70 0.58 8.47
CA VAL A 393 -20.62 0.13 9.86
C VAL A 393 -19.42 -0.80 10.08
N SER A 394 -19.18 -1.78 9.20
CA SER A 394 -18.01 -2.64 9.31
C SER A 394 -16.70 -1.86 9.14
N GLY A 395 -16.66 -0.90 8.20
CA GLY A 395 -15.51 -0.03 8.00
C GLY A 395 -15.22 0.85 9.22
N ALA A 396 -16.24 1.51 9.77
CA ALA A 396 -16.10 2.32 10.97
C ALA A 396 -15.68 1.49 12.19
N ALA A 397 -16.26 0.30 12.40
CA ALA A 397 -15.88 -0.60 13.47
C ALA A 397 -14.42 -1.03 13.36
N LEU A 398 -13.96 -1.38 12.16
CA LEU A 398 -12.56 -1.71 11.90
C LEU A 398 -11.64 -0.52 12.21
N THR A 399 -11.97 0.67 11.69
CA THR A 399 -11.16 1.89 11.92
C THR A 399 -11.05 2.23 13.40
N ILE A 400 -12.17 2.20 14.14
CA ILE A 400 -12.20 2.46 15.58
C ILE A 400 -11.32 1.45 16.31
N PHE A 401 -11.42 0.17 15.96
CA PHE A 401 -10.65 -0.89 16.61
C PHE A 401 -9.15 -0.76 16.35
N LEU A 402 -8.75 -0.45 15.12
CA LEU A 402 -7.35 -0.19 14.76
C LEU A 402 -6.80 1.05 15.49
N ILE A 403 -7.56 2.15 15.54
CA ILE A 403 -7.17 3.37 16.27
C ILE A 403 -7.01 3.08 17.77
N ALA A 404 -7.94 2.34 18.37
CA ALA A 404 -7.85 1.95 19.77
C ALA A 404 -6.59 1.10 20.03
N GLY A 405 -6.28 0.15 19.15
CA GLY A 405 -5.07 -0.66 19.22
C GLY A 405 -3.77 0.14 19.12
N VAL A 406 -3.74 1.16 18.27
CA VAL A 406 -2.61 2.10 18.19
C VAL A 406 -2.51 2.92 19.46
N TYR A 407 -3.62 3.50 19.93
CA TYR A 407 -3.67 4.33 21.13
C TYR A 407 -3.18 3.57 22.38
N PHE A 408 -3.69 2.36 22.63
CA PHE A 408 -3.25 1.57 23.78
C PHE A 408 -1.77 1.19 23.68
N PHE A 409 -1.27 0.94 22.48
CA PHE A 409 0.14 0.61 22.26
C PHE A 409 1.06 1.80 22.50
N THR A 410 0.77 2.96 21.91
CA THR A 410 1.67 4.12 21.95
C THR A 410 1.51 4.93 23.24
N ALA A 411 0.28 5.14 23.71
CA ALA A 411 0.02 6.01 24.86
C ALA A 411 0.04 5.27 26.21
N GLN A 412 -0.25 3.95 26.23
CA GLN A 412 -0.35 3.17 27.48
C GLN A 412 0.67 2.02 27.57
N ASN A 413 1.52 1.87 26.55
CA ASN A 413 2.47 0.76 26.41
C ASN A 413 1.80 -0.63 26.48
N PHE A 414 0.52 -0.73 26.12
CA PHE A 414 -0.21 -1.99 26.14
C PHE A 414 -0.23 -2.64 24.77
N TRP A 415 0.30 -3.87 24.70
CA TRP A 415 0.14 -4.68 23.50
C TRP A 415 -1.16 -5.48 23.57
N ILE A 416 -2.17 -4.93 22.90
CA ILE A 416 -3.43 -5.62 22.62
C ILE A 416 -3.38 -6.14 21.19
N LYS A 417 -3.65 -7.45 21.01
CA LYS A 417 -3.66 -8.11 19.72
C LYS A 417 -4.87 -7.65 18.90
N ILE A 418 -4.63 -6.94 17.81
CA ILE A 418 -5.70 -6.35 16.98
C ILE A 418 -5.95 -7.08 15.67
N SER A 419 -5.03 -7.96 15.25
CA SER A 419 -5.08 -8.62 13.95
C SER A 419 -6.22 -9.63 13.86
N TYR A 420 -6.47 -10.41 14.93
CA TYR A 420 -7.52 -11.43 14.93
C TYR A 420 -8.93 -10.83 14.81
N PRO A 421 -9.33 -9.86 15.65
CA PRO A 421 -10.67 -9.27 15.52
C PRO A 421 -10.83 -8.48 14.22
N SER A 422 -9.77 -7.80 13.75
CA SER A 422 -9.77 -7.08 12.48
C SER A 422 -9.96 -8.01 11.28
N PHE A 423 -9.26 -9.15 11.27
CA PHE A 423 -9.42 -10.19 10.26
C PHE A 423 -10.84 -10.75 10.25
N LEU A 424 -11.44 -10.95 11.43
CA LEU A 424 -12.81 -11.41 11.55
C LEU A 424 -13.82 -10.40 10.96
N ILE A 425 -13.67 -9.09 11.23
CA ILE A 425 -14.52 -8.04 10.64
C ILE A 425 -14.43 -8.06 9.12
N LEU A 426 -13.20 -8.04 8.57
CA LEU A 426 -12.96 -8.01 7.12
C LEU A 426 -13.45 -9.27 6.43
N GLY A 427 -13.06 -10.45 6.93
CA GLY A 427 -13.45 -11.74 6.37
C GLY A 427 -14.96 -11.97 6.48
N GLY A 428 -15.57 -11.61 7.60
CA GLY A 428 -17.02 -11.70 7.81
C GLY A 428 -17.81 -10.79 6.87
N TYR A 429 -17.36 -9.56 6.69
CA TYR A 429 -17.94 -8.64 5.70
C TYR A 429 -17.88 -9.24 4.30
N LEU A 430 -16.69 -9.60 3.83
CA LEU A 430 -16.47 -10.13 2.48
C LEU A 430 -17.33 -11.38 2.21
N LEU A 431 -17.29 -12.38 3.08
CA LEU A 431 -18.01 -13.64 2.89
C LEU A 431 -19.54 -13.43 2.81
N ILE A 432 -20.10 -12.60 3.70
CA ILE A 432 -21.54 -12.34 3.71
C ILE A 432 -21.95 -11.50 2.50
N THR A 433 -21.17 -10.49 2.11
CA THR A 433 -21.47 -9.69 0.91
C THR A 433 -21.37 -10.50 -0.37
N SER A 434 -20.32 -11.31 -0.54
CA SER A 434 -20.14 -12.16 -1.72
C SER A 434 -21.26 -13.18 -1.85
N LYS A 435 -21.67 -13.81 -0.74
CA LYS A 435 -22.83 -14.72 -0.74
C LYS A 435 -24.13 -14.00 -1.12
N LYS A 436 -24.38 -12.79 -0.58
CA LYS A 436 -25.56 -11.99 -0.92
C LYS A 436 -25.59 -11.67 -2.42
N PHE A 437 -24.45 -11.33 -3.00
CA PHE A 437 -24.31 -11.08 -4.43
C PHE A 437 -24.67 -12.32 -5.25
N LEU A 438 -24.00 -13.46 -4.99
CA LEU A 438 -24.22 -14.73 -5.73
C LEU A 438 -25.66 -15.26 -5.62
N ILE A 439 -26.31 -15.11 -4.46
CA ILE A 439 -27.71 -15.53 -4.28
C ILE A 439 -28.67 -14.59 -5.03
N THR A 440 -28.32 -13.30 -5.13
CA THR A 440 -29.15 -12.32 -5.86
C THR A 440 -29.09 -12.56 -7.35
N GLU A 441 -27.92 -12.88 -7.91
CA GLU A 441 -27.77 -13.25 -9.32
C GLU A 441 -28.57 -14.51 -9.66
N ARG A 442 -28.43 -15.60 -8.89
CA ARG A 442 -29.23 -16.83 -9.13
C ARG A 442 -30.73 -16.62 -9.07
N LYS A 443 -31.20 -15.65 -8.28
CA LYS A 443 -32.62 -15.28 -8.23
C LYS A 443 -33.04 -14.50 -9.48
N LYS A 444 -32.18 -13.63 -10.01
CA LYS A 444 -32.44 -12.93 -11.28
C LYS A 444 -32.55 -13.93 -12.43
N GLU A 445 -31.62 -14.89 -12.54
CA GLU A 445 -31.64 -15.94 -13.57
C GLU A 445 -32.95 -16.75 -13.57
N LEU A 446 -33.44 -17.14 -12.39
CA LEU A 446 -34.72 -17.86 -12.26
C LEU A 446 -35.93 -17.00 -12.68
N VAL A 447 -35.92 -15.71 -12.34
CA VAL A 447 -37.01 -14.78 -12.70
C VAL A 447 -37.00 -14.48 -14.21
N GLU A 448 -35.83 -14.40 -14.83
CA GLU A 448 -35.69 -14.26 -16.28
C GLU A 448 -36.21 -15.51 -17.02
N ALA A 449 -35.92 -16.71 -16.54
CA ALA A 449 -36.44 -17.96 -17.10
C ALA A 449 -37.99 -18.04 -17.04
N ASP A 450 -38.60 -17.71 -15.90
CA ASP A 450 -40.06 -17.66 -15.75
C ASP A 450 -40.71 -16.64 -16.70
N SER A 451 -40.02 -15.52 -16.97
CA SER A 451 -40.51 -14.47 -17.87
C SER A 451 -40.56 -14.93 -19.33
N ILE A 452 -39.62 -15.79 -19.76
CA ILE A 452 -39.55 -16.33 -21.12
C ILE A 452 -40.71 -17.30 -21.37
N GLU A 453 -40.96 -18.23 -20.44
CA GLU A 453 -42.05 -19.20 -20.56
C GLU A 453 -43.42 -18.50 -20.54
N THR A 454 -43.58 -17.49 -19.69
CA THR A 454 -44.79 -16.65 -19.64
C THR A 454 -45.05 -15.93 -20.96
N ASN A 455 -44.02 -15.33 -21.58
CA ASN A 455 -44.16 -14.67 -22.88
C ASN A 455 -44.52 -15.64 -24.00
N LYS A 456 -43.95 -16.86 -24.00
CA LYS A 456 -44.30 -17.92 -24.96
C LYS A 456 -45.76 -18.34 -24.86
N MET A 457 -46.27 -18.55 -23.63
CA MET A 457 -47.67 -18.92 -23.40
C MET A 457 -48.65 -17.80 -23.79
N LEU A 458 -48.32 -16.54 -23.47
CA LEU A 458 -49.13 -15.38 -23.88
C LEU A 458 -49.16 -15.23 -25.41
N GLY A 459 -48.03 -15.44 -26.09
CA GLY A 459 -47.95 -15.40 -27.55
C GLY A 459 -48.87 -16.44 -28.21
N LEU A 460 -48.85 -17.69 -27.71
CA LEU A 460 -49.73 -18.76 -28.18
C LEU A 460 -51.22 -18.46 -27.95
N SER A 461 -51.55 -17.89 -26.79
CA SER A 461 -52.92 -17.49 -26.47
C SER A 461 -53.44 -16.41 -27.44
N PHE A 462 -52.64 -15.37 -27.70
CA PHE A 462 -53.00 -14.31 -28.63
C PHE A 462 -53.10 -14.79 -30.08
N GLN A 463 -52.24 -15.73 -30.49
CA GLN A 463 -52.32 -16.35 -31.81
C GLN A 463 -53.63 -17.15 -31.97
N GLY A 464 -54.00 -17.95 -30.97
CA GLY A 464 -55.27 -18.71 -30.97
C GLY A 464 -56.52 -17.82 -31.00
N GLN A 465 -56.44 -16.60 -30.44
CA GLN A 465 -57.52 -15.60 -30.49
C GLN A 465 -57.49 -14.74 -31.78
N GLY A 466 -56.54 -14.98 -32.69
CA GLY A 466 -56.41 -14.26 -33.95
C GLY A 466 -55.80 -12.85 -33.83
N MET A 467 -55.27 -12.49 -32.66
CA MET A 467 -54.56 -11.23 -32.36
C MET A 467 -53.07 -11.36 -32.68
N LEU A 468 -52.78 -11.50 -33.97
CA LEU A 468 -51.45 -11.89 -34.47
C LEU A 468 -50.34 -10.88 -34.16
N ASP A 469 -50.67 -9.58 -34.10
CA ASP A 469 -49.70 -8.52 -33.77
C ASP A 469 -49.20 -8.63 -32.33
N MET A 470 -50.11 -8.89 -31.38
CA MET A 470 -49.74 -9.10 -29.99
C MET A 470 -49.00 -10.44 -29.80
N ALA A 471 -49.37 -11.46 -30.58
CA ALA A 471 -48.65 -12.73 -30.59
C ALA A 471 -47.19 -12.53 -31.04
N PHE A 472 -46.96 -11.78 -32.12
CA PHE A 472 -45.60 -11.46 -32.59
C PHE A 472 -44.82 -10.65 -31.56
N GLU A 473 -45.47 -9.69 -30.90
CA GLU A 473 -44.82 -8.86 -29.87
C GLU A 473 -44.37 -9.65 -28.64
N LYS A 474 -45.06 -10.75 -28.31
CA LYS A 474 -44.67 -11.66 -27.23
C LYS A 474 -43.63 -12.68 -27.68
N PHE A 475 -43.77 -13.27 -28.86
CA PHE A 475 -42.81 -14.25 -29.37
C PHE A 475 -41.43 -13.65 -29.64
N ARG A 476 -41.32 -12.40 -30.10
CA ARG A 476 -40.02 -11.72 -30.29
C ARG A 476 -39.24 -11.47 -28.98
N LYS A 477 -39.89 -11.61 -27.82
CA LYS A 477 -39.25 -11.48 -26.48
C LYS A 477 -38.73 -12.82 -25.96
N CYS A 478 -38.94 -13.91 -26.70
CA CYS A 478 -38.43 -15.24 -26.38
C CYS A 478 -37.17 -15.55 -27.21
N PRO A 479 -36.24 -16.37 -26.70
CA PRO A 479 -35.09 -16.82 -27.47
C PRO A 479 -35.53 -17.63 -28.71
N LEU A 480 -34.86 -17.40 -29.83
CA LEU A 480 -35.11 -18.03 -31.14
C LEU A 480 -34.50 -19.45 -31.21
N ASP A 481 -35.03 -20.37 -30.40
CA ASP A 481 -34.77 -21.81 -30.52
C ASP A 481 -35.55 -22.43 -31.70
N ASP A 482 -35.25 -23.69 -32.05
CA ASP A 482 -35.92 -24.38 -33.16
C ASP A 482 -37.45 -24.40 -33.01
N ALA A 483 -37.94 -24.55 -31.78
CA ALA A 483 -39.38 -24.53 -31.47
C ALA A 483 -40.01 -23.14 -31.66
N MET A 484 -39.33 -22.06 -31.28
CA MET A 484 -39.80 -20.68 -31.46
C MET A 484 -39.76 -20.27 -32.94
N LYS A 485 -38.74 -20.71 -33.70
CA LYS A 485 -38.69 -20.53 -35.16
C LYS A 485 -39.91 -21.17 -35.83
N ASP A 486 -40.32 -22.37 -35.39
CA ASP A 486 -41.54 -23.01 -35.87
C ASP A 486 -42.82 -22.23 -35.54
N LEU A 487 -42.93 -21.68 -34.32
CA LEU A 487 -44.08 -20.86 -33.91
C LEU A 487 -44.18 -19.55 -34.71
N LEU A 488 -43.04 -18.86 -34.90
CA LEU A 488 -42.97 -17.65 -35.71
C LEU A 488 -43.26 -17.93 -37.19
N TYR A 489 -42.78 -19.05 -37.73
CA TYR A 489 -43.10 -19.46 -39.09
C TYR A 489 -44.60 -19.69 -39.28
N ASN A 490 -45.25 -20.39 -38.34
CA ASN A 490 -46.70 -20.56 -38.34
C ASN A 490 -47.46 -19.23 -38.21
N LEU A 491 -46.96 -18.32 -37.38
CA LEU A 491 -47.53 -16.98 -37.25
C LEU A 491 -47.42 -16.18 -38.57
N ALA A 492 -46.32 -16.32 -39.31
CA ALA A 492 -46.18 -15.70 -40.62
C ALA A 492 -47.21 -16.26 -41.63
N LEU A 493 -47.51 -17.56 -41.57
CA LEU A 493 -48.60 -18.16 -42.36
C LEU A 493 -49.97 -17.60 -41.97
N ASP A 494 -50.21 -17.35 -40.67
CA ASP A 494 -51.44 -16.71 -40.21
C ASP A 494 -51.61 -15.29 -40.76
N PHE A 495 -50.51 -14.50 -40.80
CA PHE A 495 -50.51 -13.17 -41.41
C PHE A 495 -50.75 -13.21 -42.93
N GLU A 496 -50.14 -14.18 -43.62
CA GLU A 496 -50.35 -14.41 -45.06
C GLU A 496 -51.80 -14.78 -45.38
N ARG A 497 -52.42 -15.67 -44.59
CA ARG A 497 -53.85 -16.04 -44.74
C ARG A 497 -54.78 -14.82 -44.65
N LYS A 498 -54.42 -13.82 -43.84
CA LYS A 498 -55.15 -12.55 -43.70
C LYS A 498 -54.76 -11.48 -44.73
N ARG A 499 -53.96 -11.83 -45.75
CA ARG A 499 -53.41 -10.91 -46.77
C ARG A 499 -52.56 -9.77 -46.19
N GLN A 500 -51.97 -9.95 -45.02
CA GLN A 500 -51.09 -8.98 -44.36
C GLN A 500 -49.62 -9.27 -44.71
N TYR A 501 -49.29 -9.17 -46.00
CA TYR A 501 -47.99 -9.62 -46.55
C TYR A 501 -46.78 -8.90 -45.95
N ASN A 502 -46.86 -7.59 -45.68
CA ASN A 502 -45.79 -6.83 -45.04
C ASN A 502 -45.50 -7.29 -43.60
N LYS A 503 -46.54 -7.73 -42.87
CA LYS A 503 -46.39 -8.26 -41.51
C LYS A 503 -45.82 -9.67 -41.53
N ALA A 504 -46.28 -10.51 -42.47
CA ALA A 504 -45.68 -11.83 -42.70
C ALA A 504 -44.18 -11.72 -43.02
N LEU A 505 -43.77 -10.77 -43.87
CA LEU A 505 -42.37 -10.47 -44.16
C LEU A 505 -41.59 -10.01 -42.92
N SER A 506 -42.20 -9.21 -42.03
CA SER A 506 -41.54 -8.79 -40.78
C SER A 506 -41.32 -9.96 -39.81
N VAL A 507 -42.24 -10.93 -39.76
CA VAL A 507 -42.10 -12.13 -38.92
C VAL A 507 -41.03 -13.07 -39.50
N LEU A 508 -41.06 -13.32 -40.81
CA LEU A 508 -40.07 -14.16 -41.50
C LEU A 508 -38.66 -13.54 -41.48
N GLY A 509 -38.55 -12.22 -41.63
CA GLY A 509 -37.28 -11.49 -41.51
C GLY A 509 -36.69 -11.55 -40.09
N HIS A 510 -37.49 -11.81 -39.06
CA HIS A 510 -36.98 -12.05 -37.70
C HIS A 510 -36.30 -13.43 -37.60
N ILE A 511 -36.81 -14.44 -38.32
CA ILE A 511 -36.20 -15.77 -38.41
C ILE A 511 -34.95 -15.73 -39.31
N GLU A 512 -35.03 -15.08 -40.47
CA GLU A 512 -33.95 -14.98 -41.46
C GLU A 512 -32.65 -14.40 -40.86
N LYS A 513 -32.75 -13.44 -39.94
CA LYS A 513 -31.59 -12.84 -39.25
C LYS A 513 -30.76 -13.86 -38.46
N VAL A 514 -31.38 -14.95 -37.99
CA VAL A 514 -30.73 -15.95 -37.13
C VAL A 514 -30.46 -17.24 -37.91
N ASP A 515 -31.40 -17.65 -38.75
CA ASP A 515 -31.29 -18.88 -39.54
C ASP A 515 -31.87 -18.66 -40.96
N PRO A 516 -31.06 -18.17 -41.90
CA PRO A 516 -31.49 -17.91 -43.27
C PRO A 516 -31.96 -19.17 -44.02
N LYS A 517 -31.49 -20.35 -43.61
CA LYS A 517 -31.81 -21.64 -44.23
C LYS A 517 -32.99 -22.36 -43.56
N PHE A 518 -33.68 -21.71 -42.63
CA PHE A 518 -34.80 -22.31 -41.94
C PHE A 518 -35.96 -22.54 -42.92
N LYS A 519 -36.27 -23.82 -43.20
CA LYS A 519 -37.32 -24.27 -44.12
C LYS A 519 -37.19 -23.62 -45.52
N ASP A 520 -38.25 -23.00 -46.02
CA ASP A 520 -38.38 -22.38 -47.34
C ASP A 520 -38.47 -20.84 -47.25
N ILE A 521 -37.97 -20.23 -46.16
CA ILE A 521 -38.17 -18.80 -45.87
C ILE A 521 -37.68 -17.88 -46.99
N GLU A 522 -36.53 -18.16 -47.61
CA GLU A 522 -35.99 -17.34 -48.71
C GLU A 522 -36.96 -17.27 -49.91
N GLU A 523 -37.47 -18.43 -50.34
CA GLU A 523 -38.44 -18.52 -51.43
C GLU A 523 -39.79 -17.90 -51.02
N LYS A 524 -40.23 -18.14 -49.80
CA LYS A 524 -41.48 -17.60 -49.24
C LYS A 524 -41.45 -16.07 -49.17
N MET A 525 -40.36 -15.49 -48.69
CA MET A 525 -40.17 -14.05 -48.59
C MET A 525 -40.13 -13.39 -49.96
N LYS A 526 -39.50 -14.04 -50.95
CA LYS A 526 -39.52 -13.56 -52.34
C LYS A 526 -40.95 -13.51 -52.89
N ASN A 527 -41.70 -14.60 -52.75
CA ASN A 527 -43.10 -14.68 -53.21
C ASN A 527 -44.01 -13.66 -52.50
N LEU A 528 -43.80 -13.42 -51.19
CA LEU A 528 -44.55 -12.43 -50.42
C LEU A 528 -44.19 -10.98 -50.80
N ARG A 529 -42.94 -10.70 -51.16
CA ARG A 529 -42.51 -9.40 -51.71
C ARG A 529 -43.20 -9.14 -53.06
N ASP A 530 -43.15 -10.11 -53.98
CA ASP A 530 -43.79 -10.02 -55.29
C ASP A 530 -45.32 -9.82 -55.17
N ALA A 531 -45.96 -10.51 -54.21
CA ALA A 531 -47.38 -10.36 -53.90
C ALA A 531 -47.73 -9.01 -53.26
N SER A 532 -46.82 -8.41 -52.47
CA SER A 532 -47.01 -7.09 -51.86
C SER A 532 -46.85 -5.93 -52.86
N GLU A 533 -46.06 -6.12 -53.92
CA GLU A 533 -45.79 -5.13 -54.97
C GLU A 533 -46.84 -5.13 -56.11
N GLY A 534 -47.87 -5.98 -56.03
CA GLY A 534 -49.02 -5.92 -56.94
C GLY A 534 -48.77 -6.37 -58.39
N LYS A 535 -47.72 -7.14 -58.66
CA LYS A 535 -47.49 -7.71 -60.00
C LYS A 535 -48.27 -9.01 -60.19
N VAL A 536 -49.47 -8.90 -60.75
CA VAL A 536 -50.18 -10.03 -61.38
C VAL A 536 -49.92 -9.97 -62.89
N GLY A 537 -49.37 -11.04 -63.46
CA GLY A 537 -48.76 -11.05 -64.80
C GLY A 537 -49.68 -11.12 -66.02
N GLY A 538 -49.10 -10.88 -67.21
CA GLY A 538 -49.60 -11.34 -68.51
C GLY A 538 -49.34 -10.44 -69.74
N GLY A 539 -48.55 -10.93 -70.72
CA GLY A 539 -48.85 -10.86 -72.18
C GLY A 539 -48.58 -9.58 -73.03
N LEU A 540 -47.69 -9.72 -74.01
CA LEU A 540 -47.66 -9.16 -75.40
C LEU A 540 -48.17 -7.72 -75.69
N GLY A 541 -47.31 -6.84 -76.21
CA GLY A 541 -47.76 -5.65 -76.96
C GLY A 541 -46.67 -4.60 -77.25
N LYS A 542 -46.61 -4.11 -78.49
CA LYS A 542 -45.60 -3.20 -79.08
C LYS A 542 -45.70 -1.73 -78.62
N LYS A 543 -44.52 -1.08 -78.67
CA LYS A 543 -44.17 0.30 -79.11
C LYS A 543 -44.59 1.54 -78.31
N ALA A 544 -43.54 2.36 -78.11
CA ALA A 544 -43.42 3.79 -78.40
C ALA A 544 -43.57 4.81 -77.25
N ASP A 545 -42.38 5.30 -76.88
CA ASP A 545 -41.94 6.69 -76.86
C ASP A 545 -42.20 7.62 -75.67
N ASN A 546 -41.16 8.44 -75.47
CA ASN A 546 -40.77 9.33 -74.40
C ASN A 546 -41.82 10.26 -73.77
N GLY A 547 -41.59 10.51 -72.48
CA GLY A 547 -41.58 11.86 -71.91
C GLY A 547 -42.73 12.20 -70.97
N GLY A 548 -42.42 12.37 -69.68
CA GLY A 548 -43.33 13.05 -68.75
C GLY A 548 -43.25 12.55 -67.32
N THR A 549 -42.50 13.29 -66.51
CA THR A 549 -42.46 13.30 -65.04
C THR A 549 -43.78 12.92 -64.37
N VAL A 550 -43.75 11.89 -63.52
CA VAL A 550 -44.73 11.71 -62.44
C VAL A 550 -43.95 11.52 -61.15
N ILE A 551 -43.91 12.61 -60.37
CA ILE A 551 -43.62 12.56 -58.94
C ILE A 551 -44.82 11.90 -58.28
N VAL A 552 -44.61 10.74 -57.64
CA VAL A 552 -45.41 10.32 -56.49
C VAL A 552 -44.43 9.80 -55.43
N GLN A 553 -44.22 10.63 -54.41
CA GLN A 553 -43.49 10.31 -53.19
C GLN A 553 -44.14 9.12 -52.48
N GLY A 554 -43.38 8.03 -52.34
CA GLY A 554 -43.65 6.94 -51.42
C GLY A 554 -42.64 6.99 -50.28
N ALA A 555 -43.14 7.04 -49.04
CA ALA A 555 -42.42 7.27 -47.81
C ALA A 555 -41.25 6.30 -47.58
N SER A 556 -40.03 6.79 -47.74
CA SER A 556 -38.89 6.34 -46.96
C SER A 556 -39.11 6.88 -45.54
N GLN A 557 -39.48 6.04 -44.58
CA GLN A 557 -39.44 6.46 -43.18
C GLN A 557 -37.98 6.77 -42.86
N THR A 558 -37.66 8.05 -42.71
CA THR A 558 -36.35 8.49 -42.23
C THR A 558 -36.15 7.91 -40.84
N PRO A 559 -35.01 7.24 -40.56
CA PRO A 559 -34.75 6.69 -39.23
C PRO A 559 -34.78 7.82 -38.19
N THR A 560 -35.48 7.64 -37.08
CA THR A 560 -35.61 8.64 -36.01
C THR A 560 -34.91 8.20 -34.74
N LEU A 561 -34.37 9.16 -33.98
CA LEU A 561 -33.91 8.99 -32.61
C LEU A 561 -34.65 9.99 -31.72
N GLY A 562 -35.57 9.50 -30.88
CA GLY A 562 -36.53 10.35 -30.19
C GLY A 562 -37.39 11.12 -31.18
N ARG A 563 -37.34 12.46 -31.12
CA ARG A 563 -38.07 13.32 -32.09
C ARG A 563 -37.27 13.68 -33.33
N TYR A 564 -35.98 13.34 -33.40
CA TYR A 564 -35.09 13.85 -34.43
C TYR A 564 -35.01 12.88 -35.61
N GLU A 565 -35.12 13.40 -36.83
CA GLU A 565 -34.93 12.64 -38.06
C GLU A 565 -33.43 12.53 -38.36
N VAL A 566 -32.90 11.31 -38.41
CA VAL A 566 -31.49 11.03 -38.67
C VAL A 566 -31.26 11.01 -40.18
N SER A 567 -30.30 11.81 -40.63
CA SER A 567 -29.98 11.97 -42.06
C SER A 567 -28.70 11.24 -42.47
N LYS A 568 -27.59 11.43 -41.74
CA LYS A 568 -26.27 10.89 -42.10
C LYS A 568 -25.39 10.73 -40.86
N GLU A 569 -24.48 9.75 -40.85
CA GLU A 569 -23.39 9.68 -39.88
C GLU A 569 -22.33 10.79 -40.12
N LEU A 570 -21.96 11.52 -39.06
CA LEU A 570 -20.89 12.54 -39.07
C LEU A 570 -19.54 11.96 -38.62
N GLY A 571 -19.53 10.99 -37.71
CA GLY A 571 -18.32 10.28 -37.30
C GLY A 571 -18.53 9.27 -36.17
N LYS A 572 -17.55 8.38 -35.95
CA LYS A 572 -17.52 7.40 -34.85
C LYS A 572 -16.42 7.75 -33.85
N GLY A 573 -16.78 7.90 -32.58
CA GLY A 573 -15.87 8.14 -31.47
C GLY A 573 -15.72 6.93 -30.54
N ALA A 574 -14.92 7.09 -29.49
CA ALA A 574 -14.63 6.02 -28.51
C ALA A 574 -15.84 5.59 -27.65
N MET A 575 -16.88 6.42 -27.55
CA MET A 575 -18.09 6.17 -26.75
C MET A 575 -19.36 6.09 -27.61
N GLY A 576 -19.25 6.05 -28.95
CA GLY A 576 -20.39 5.87 -29.85
C GLY A 576 -20.36 6.72 -31.11
N ILE A 577 -21.51 6.88 -31.78
CA ILE A 577 -21.63 7.45 -33.14
C ILE A 577 -22.31 8.81 -33.08
N VAL A 578 -21.84 9.77 -33.89
CA VAL A 578 -22.46 11.09 -34.03
C VAL A 578 -23.17 11.17 -35.38
N TYR A 579 -24.45 11.52 -35.38
CA TYR A 579 -25.28 11.66 -36.56
C TYR A 579 -25.70 13.11 -36.81
N LEU A 580 -25.83 13.47 -38.08
CA LEU A 580 -26.56 14.65 -38.53
C LEU A 580 -28.05 14.35 -38.45
N GLY A 581 -28.79 15.18 -37.74
CA GLY A 581 -30.24 15.06 -37.64
C GLY A 581 -30.96 16.38 -37.81
N LYS A 582 -32.29 16.29 -37.83
CA LYS A 582 -33.19 17.43 -37.98
C LYS A 582 -34.30 17.35 -36.94
N ASP A 583 -34.53 18.44 -36.23
CA ASP A 583 -35.71 18.62 -35.38
C ASP A 583 -36.90 19.00 -36.28
N PRO A 584 -37.91 18.12 -36.46
CA PRO A 584 -39.02 18.39 -37.36
C PRO A 584 -39.99 19.45 -36.81
N LYS A 585 -39.99 19.72 -35.48
CA LYS A 585 -40.92 20.68 -34.87
C LYS A 585 -40.53 22.12 -35.14
N ILE A 586 -39.25 22.42 -35.11
CA ILE A 586 -38.70 23.77 -35.30
C ILE A 586 -37.80 23.89 -36.53
N ASN A 587 -37.73 22.83 -37.34
CA ASN A 587 -36.95 22.77 -38.59
C ASN A 587 -35.47 23.12 -38.40
N ARG A 588 -34.86 22.64 -37.30
CA ARG A 588 -33.47 22.93 -36.92
C ARG A 588 -32.56 21.74 -37.18
N THR A 589 -31.40 21.98 -37.79
CA THR A 589 -30.35 20.96 -37.95
C THR A 589 -29.57 20.78 -36.64
N VAL A 590 -29.32 19.54 -36.24
CA VAL A 590 -28.64 19.18 -34.98
C VAL A 590 -27.60 18.08 -35.22
N ALA A 591 -26.63 17.97 -34.32
CA ALA A 591 -25.78 16.79 -34.18
C ALA A 591 -26.34 15.91 -33.06
N ILE A 592 -26.37 14.58 -33.25
CA ILE A 592 -26.94 13.61 -32.31
C ILE A 592 -25.86 12.59 -31.97
N LYS A 593 -25.31 12.65 -30.76
CA LYS A 593 -24.34 11.68 -30.25
C LYS A 593 -25.10 10.53 -29.60
N THR A 594 -24.83 9.30 -30.00
CA THR A 594 -25.43 8.09 -29.42
C THR A 594 -24.42 7.27 -28.63
N LEU A 595 -24.90 6.56 -27.63
CA LEU A 595 -24.16 5.51 -26.92
C LEU A 595 -24.68 4.16 -27.41
N GLN A 596 -23.83 3.35 -28.02
CA GLN A 596 -24.17 1.99 -28.48
C GLN A 596 -23.51 0.96 -27.55
N PHE A 597 -24.29 -0.01 -27.08
CA PHE A 597 -23.82 -1.05 -26.18
C PHE A 597 -23.09 -2.15 -26.95
N ASP A 598 -21.86 -2.49 -26.53
CA ASP A 598 -21.29 -3.80 -26.85
C ASP A 598 -22.01 -4.86 -26.01
N THR A 599 -22.39 -5.97 -26.64
CA THR A 599 -23.17 -7.08 -26.06
C THR A 599 -22.47 -7.81 -24.90
N ASP A 600 -21.24 -7.43 -24.53
CA ASP A 600 -20.41 -8.09 -23.53
C ASP A 600 -20.32 -7.35 -22.18
N LEU A 601 -21.03 -6.23 -22.00
CA LEU A 601 -21.06 -5.48 -20.75
C LEU A 601 -22.17 -5.99 -19.81
N ASP A 602 -21.82 -6.25 -18.55
CA ASP A 602 -22.80 -6.60 -17.51
C ASP A 602 -23.80 -5.43 -17.24
N GLU A 603 -24.97 -5.75 -16.68
CA GLU A 603 -26.04 -4.76 -16.42
C GLU A 603 -25.59 -3.58 -15.54
N GLU A 604 -24.64 -3.80 -14.61
CA GLU A 604 -24.17 -2.76 -13.69
C GLU A 604 -23.20 -1.78 -14.39
N GLN A 605 -22.30 -2.29 -15.23
CA GLN A 605 -21.40 -1.50 -16.06
C GLN A 605 -22.18 -0.67 -17.08
N LEU A 606 -23.17 -1.27 -17.72
CA LEU A 606 -24.04 -0.60 -18.68
C LEU A 606 -24.80 0.57 -18.04
N LYS A 607 -25.32 0.36 -16.83
CA LYS A 607 -25.97 1.41 -16.03
C LYS A 607 -24.99 2.53 -15.64
N MET A 608 -23.77 2.20 -15.22
CA MET A 608 -22.74 3.19 -14.88
C MET A 608 -22.31 4.04 -16.09
N VAL A 609 -22.20 3.44 -17.28
CA VAL A 609 -21.85 4.19 -18.51
C VAL A 609 -23.01 5.10 -18.95
N LYS A 610 -24.26 4.62 -18.90
CA LYS A 610 -25.46 5.43 -19.16
C LYS A 610 -25.57 6.62 -18.21
N GLU A 611 -25.45 6.40 -16.91
CA GLU A 611 -25.52 7.46 -15.89
C GLU A 611 -24.44 8.54 -16.12
N ARG A 612 -23.23 8.15 -16.56
CA ARG A 612 -22.16 9.10 -16.91
C ARG A 612 -22.48 9.90 -18.17
N PHE A 613 -23.00 9.24 -19.20
CA PHE A 613 -23.37 9.87 -20.47
C PHE A 613 -24.44 10.96 -20.27
N PHE A 614 -25.47 10.70 -19.47
CA PHE A 614 -26.48 11.73 -19.17
C PHE A 614 -25.97 12.82 -18.24
N ARG A 615 -25.07 12.51 -17.30
CA ARG A 615 -24.49 13.51 -16.41
C ARG A 615 -23.57 14.51 -17.13
N GLU A 616 -22.88 14.06 -18.17
CA GLU A 616 -22.14 14.93 -19.09
C GLU A 616 -23.11 15.88 -19.82
N ALA A 617 -24.22 15.35 -20.33
CA ALA A 617 -25.26 16.16 -20.98
C ALA A 617 -25.89 17.19 -20.03
N GLU A 618 -26.19 16.78 -18.79
CA GLU A 618 -26.74 17.66 -17.75
C GLU A 618 -25.78 18.80 -17.42
N SER A 619 -24.49 18.48 -17.25
CA SER A 619 -23.47 19.47 -16.89
C SER A 619 -23.25 20.50 -18.00
N ALA A 620 -23.10 20.05 -19.25
CA ALA A 620 -22.92 20.96 -20.38
C ALA A 620 -24.23 21.69 -20.76
N GLY A 621 -25.41 21.10 -20.53
CA GLY A 621 -26.70 21.73 -20.77
C GLY A 621 -27.01 22.93 -19.86
N MET A 622 -26.32 23.04 -18.71
CA MET A 622 -26.42 24.22 -17.83
C MET A 622 -25.57 25.41 -18.30
N LEU A 623 -24.70 25.21 -19.30
CA LEU A 623 -23.76 26.22 -19.77
C LEU A 623 -24.33 26.93 -21.01
N ASN A 624 -24.28 28.26 -21.00
CA ASN A 624 -24.63 29.10 -22.15
C ASN A 624 -23.50 30.09 -22.39
N HIS A 625 -22.61 29.75 -23.31
CA HIS A 625 -21.44 30.56 -23.63
C HIS A 625 -21.11 30.45 -25.13
N PRO A 626 -20.74 31.54 -25.83
CA PRO A 626 -20.44 31.48 -27.27
C PRO A 626 -19.32 30.50 -27.62
N ASN A 627 -18.38 30.24 -26.70
CA ASN A 627 -17.27 29.31 -26.89
C ASN A 627 -17.48 27.91 -26.28
N ILE A 628 -18.69 27.57 -25.82
CA ILE A 628 -19.05 26.22 -25.33
C ILE A 628 -20.13 25.64 -26.25
N ILE A 629 -20.07 24.33 -26.49
CA ILE A 629 -21.09 23.64 -27.27
C ILE A 629 -22.45 23.65 -26.54
N THR A 630 -23.51 23.98 -27.27
CA THR A 630 -24.87 24.01 -26.74
C THR A 630 -25.54 22.64 -26.85
N ILE A 631 -26.00 22.11 -25.72
CA ILE A 631 -26.82 20.90 -25.66
C ILE A 631 -28.29 21.30 -25.68
N TYR A 632 -29.06 20.69 -26.57
CA TYR A 632 -30.48 20.99 -26.76
C TYR A 632 -31.41 19.99 -26.08
N ASP A 633 -31.01 18.72 -26.03
CA ASP A 633 -31.86 17.63 -25.56
C ASP A 633 -31.01 16.39 -25.24
N ALA A 634 -31.51 15.55 -24.34
CA ALA A 634 -30.92 14.24 -24.07
C ALA A 634 -32.04 13.26 -23.67
N GLY A 635 -31.98 12.03 -24.18
CA GLY A 635 -33.01 11.04 -23.92
C GLY A 635 -32.60 9.61 -24.27
N GLU A 636 -33.54 8.69 -24.10
CA GLU A 636 -33.40 7.28 -24.50
C GLU A 636 -34.51 6.91 -25.48
N ASP A 637 -34.16 6.15 -26.52
CA ASP A 637 -35.11 5.62 -27.51
C ASP A 637 -34.66 4.23 -28.00
N TYR A 638 -35.53 3.23 -27.93
CA TYR A 638 -35.26 1.82 -28.31
C TYR A 638 -33.88 1.29 -27.87
N ASP A 639 -33.55 1.45 -26.58
CA ASP A 639 -32.26 1.06 -26.00
C ASP A 639 -31.03 1.78 -26.56
N ILE A 640 -31.21 2.97 -27.15
CA ILE A 640 -30.14 3.87 -27.56
C ILE A 640 -30.26 5.17 -26.75
N SER A 641 -29.26 5.48 -25.94
CA SER A 641 -29.15 6.77 -25.27
C SER A 641 -28.58 7.80 -26.24
N TYR A 642 -29.17 9.00 -26.32
CA TYR A 642 -28.74 10.05 -27.24
C TYR A 642 -28.66 11.44 -26.59
N ILE A 643 -27.79 12.30 -27.13
CA ILE A 643 -27.67 13.73 -26.81
C ILE A 643 -27.75 14.52 -28.12
N ALA A 644 -28.74 15.39 -28.24
CA ALA A 644 -28.87 16.34 -29.35
C ALA A 644 -28.20 17.67 -28.99
N MET A 645 -27.27 18.11 -29.83
CA MET A 645 -26.45 19.29 -29.62
C MET A 645 -26.37 20.15 -30.90
N GLU A 646 -25.84 21.36 -30.78
CA GLU A 646 -25.60 22.21 -31.95
C GLU A 646 -24.68 21.53 -32.97
N LEU A 647 -25.02 21.66 -34.25
CA LEU A 647 -24.17 21.17 -35.33
C LEU A 647 -23.04 22.19 -35.53
N LEU A 648 -21.80 21.74 -35.29
CA LEU A 648 -20.61 22.54 -35.51
C LEU A 648 -20.07 22.29 -36.93
N ASP A 649 -19.94 23.35 -37.73
CA ASP A 649 -19.32 23.30 -39.06
C ASP A 649 -17.88 23.81 -38.98
N GLY A 650 -16.95 22.89 -38.72
CA GLY A 650 -15.55 23.20 -38.45
C GLY A 650 -14.70 21.95 -38.24
N ASP A 651 -13.42 22.15 -37.95
CA ASP A 651 -12.47 21.08 -37.65
C ASP A 651 -11.96 21.20 -36.20
N ASP A 652 -11.64 20.06 -35.59
CA ASP A 652 -10.90 20.02 -34.32
C ASP A 652 -9.41 20.37 -34.52
N LEU A 653 -8.70 20.64 -33.41
CA LEU A 653 -7.28 21.02 -33.44
C LEU A 653 -6.32 19.84 -33.53
N LYS A 654 -6.78 18.59 -33.60
CA LYS A 654 -5.90 17.40 -33.58
C LYS A 654 -4.91 17.40 -34.74
N LYS A 655 -5.37 17.80 -35.94
CA LYS A 655 -4.51 17.93 -37.13
C LYS A 655 -3.41 18.97 -36.92
N ASN A 656 -3.67 20.00 -36.11
CA ASN A 656 -2.75 21.10 -35.84
C ASN A 656 -1.70 20.78 -34.76
N CYS A 657 -1.68 19.55 -34.26
CA CYS A 657 -0.63 19.04 -33.38
C CYS A 657 0.51 18.35 -34.16
N ASP A 658 0.32 18.08 -35.46
CA ASP A 658 1.39 17.59 -36.32
C ASP A 658 2.32 18.75 -36.69
N LYS A 659 3.64 18.53 -36.61
CA LYS A 659 4.67 19.50 -37.01
C LYS A 659 4.47 20.04 -38.44
N GLN A 660 3.86 19.26 -39.32
CA GLN A 660 3.59 19.67 -40.71
C GLN A 660 2.40 20.64 -40.84
N ASN A 661 1.54 20.73 -39.81
CA ASN A 661 0.26 21.44 -39.84
C ASN A 661 0.10 22.42 -38.67
N LEU A 662 1.20 22.85 -38.05
CA LEU A 662 1.18 23.81 -36.93
C LEU A 662 0.55 25.14 -37.37
N LEU A 663 -0.24 25.72 -36.47
CA LEU A 663 -0.77 27.07 -36.66
C LEU A 663 0.28 28.10 -36.24
N PRO A 664 0.22 29.34 -36.79
CA PRO A 664 1.04 30.43 -36.31
C PRO A 664 0.86 30.63 -34.79
N PRO A 665 1.93 30.87 -34.00
CA PRO A 665 1.85 31.00 -32.55
C PRO A 665 0.78 32.00 -32.10
N ARG A 666 0.66 33.12 -32.82
CA ARG A 666 -0.37 34.14 -32.57
C ARG A 666 -1.78 33.56 -32.62
N ARG A 667 -2.08 32.77 -33.65
CA ARG A 667 -3.38 32.12 -33.81
C ARG A 667 -3.63 31.07 -32.73
N VAL A 668 -2.60 30.30 -32.36
CA VAL A 668 -2.70 29.33 -31.25
C VAL A 668 -3.09 30.04 -29.96
N VAL A 669 -2.42 31.14 -29.63
CA VAL A 669 -2.69 31.91 -28.40
C VAL A 669 -4.09 32.50 -28.39
N GLU A 670 -4.59 33.04 -29.51
CA GLU A 670 -5.98 33.49 -29.64
C GLU A 670 -7.00 32.39 -29.36
N ILE A 671 -6.75 31.18 -29.87
CA ILE A 671 -7.65 30.03 -29.69
C ILE A 671 -7.62 29.59 -28.22
N VAL A 672 -6.43 29.43 -27.64
CA VAL A 672 -6.25 29.01 -26.25
C VAL A 672 -6.80 30.05 -25.27
N ALA A 673 -6.70 31.34 -25.56
CA ALA A 673 -7.32 32.40 -24.76
C ALA A 673 -8.85 32.29 -24.76
N LYS A 674 -9.49 32.07 -25.92
CA LYS A 674 -10.94 31.82 -26.00
C LYS A 674 -11.36 30.54 -25.27
N THR A 675 -10.53 29.50 -25.29
CA THR A 675 -10.76 28.28 -24.51
C THR A 675 -10.63 28.54 -23.00
N ALA A 676 -9.64 29.32 -22.57
CA ALA A 676 -9.47 29.72 -21.17
C ALA A 676 -10.69 30.54 -20.68
N ASN A 677 -11.21 31.44 -21.52
CA ASN A 677 -12.43 32.20 -21.23
C ASN A 677 -13.65 31.28 -21.02
N ALA A 678 -13.83 30.30 -21.91
CA ALA A 678 -14.90 29.29 -21.79
C ALA A 678 -14.78 28.46 -20.50
N LEU A 679 -13.55 28.05 -20.16
CA LEU A 679 -13.27 27.33 -18.92
C LEU A 679 -13.55 28.17 -17.68
N ASP A 680 -13.21 29.46 -17.68
CA ASP A 680 -13.48 30.36 -16.56
C ASP A 680 -14.98 30.47 -16.30
N TYR A 681 -15.77 30.61 -17.36
CA TYR A 681 -17.23 30.60 -17.28
C TYR A 681 -17.76 29.29 -16.66
N ALA A 682 -17.29 28.14 -17.14
CA ALA A 682 -17.71 26.84 -16.61
C ALA A 682 -17.32 26.66 -15.14
N HIS A 683 -16.09 27.03 -14.77
CA HIS A 683 -15.57 26.91 -13.39
C HIS A 683 -16.39 27.76 -12.41
N ARG A 684 -16.83 28.96 -12.81
CA ARG A 684 -17.72 29.81 -11.99
C ARG A 684 -19.10 29.19 -11.75
N GLN A 685 -19.57 28.33 -12.66
CA GLN A 685 -20.79 27.55 -12.50
C GLN A 685 -20.58 26.23 -11.74
N GLY A 686 -19.36 26.00 -11.21
CA GLY A 686 -19.01 24.78 -10.46
C GLY A 686 -18.74 23.56 -11.35
N ILE A 687 -18.57 23.75 -12.66
CA ILE A 687 -18.37 22.68 -13.64
C ILE A 687 -16.91 22.65 -14.07
N VAL A 688 -16.26 21.50 -13.93
CA VAL A 688 -14.86 21.26 -14.36
C VAL A 688 -14.89 20.29 -15.54
N HIS A 689 -14.15 20.60 -16.61
CA HIS A 689 -14.21 19.87 -17.86
C HIS A 689 -13.51 18.50 -17.80
N ARG A 690 -12.33 18.42 -17.17
CA ARG A 690 -11.52 17.22 -16.89
C ARG A 690 -10.95 16.45 -18.09
N ASP A 691 -11.20 16.87 -19.32
CA ASP A 691 -10.73 16.22 -20.56
C ASP A 691 -10.38 17.25 -21.65
N ILE A 692 -9.68 18.31 -21.28
CA ILE A 692 -9.21 19.31 -22.26
C ILE A 692 -8.06 18.73 -23.08
N LYS A 693 -8.24 18.73 -24.40
CA LYS A 693 -7.28 18.26 -25.41
C LYS A 693 -7.62 18.84 -26.79
N PRO A 694 -6.69 18.80 -27.77
CA PRO A 694 -6.93 19.33 -29.12
C PRO A 694 -8.20 18.80 -29.81
N ALA A 695 -8.56 17.53 -29.59
CA ALA A 695 -9.75 16.91 -30.19
C ALA A 695 -11.09 17.45 -29.64
N ASN A 696 -11.07 18.15 -28.51
CA ASN A 696 -12.26 18.70 -27.84
C ASN A 696 -12.35 20.23 -28.00
N ILE A 697 -11.54 20.81 -28.90
CA ILE A 697 -11.56 22.24 -29.23
C ILE A 697 -11.72 22.34 -30.75
N MET A 698 -12.83 22.93 -31.19
CA MET A 698 -13.16 23.09 -32.60
C MET A 698 -13.02 24.54 -33.06
N ILE A 699 -12.54 24.72 -34.28
CA ILE A 699 -12.59 26.01 -35.00
C ILE A 699 -13.64 25.89 -36.10
N LEU A 700 -14.67 26.73 -36.01
CA LEU A 700 -15.71 26.82 -37.03
C LEU A 700 -15.22 27.60 -38.25
N LYS A 701 -15.88 27.43 -39.40
CA LYS A 701 -15.54 28.13 -40.64
C LYS A 701 -15.59 29.66 -40.54
N ASP A 702 -16.39 30.19 -39.62
CA ASP A 702 -16.47 31.63 -39.32
C ASP A 702 -15.36 32.12 -38.37
N GLY A 703 -14.48 31.23 -37.91
CA GLY A 703 -13.37 31.51 -37.00
C GLY A 703 -13.72 31.43 -35.51
N THR A 704 -14.96 31.09 -35.16
CA THR A 704 -15.41 30.87 -33.78
C THR A 704 -14.76 29.63 -33.19
N VAL A 705 -14.36 29.70 -31.91
CA VAL A 705 -13.79 28.57 -31.16
C VAL A 705 -14.88 27.98 -30.28
N LYS A 706 -15.03 26.65 -30.27
CA LYS A 706 -16.01 25.92 -29.45
C LYS A 706 -15.32 24.81 -28.67
N VAL A 707 -15.55 24.77 -27.36
CA VAL A 707 -15.14 23.66 -26.49
C VAL A 707 -16.26 22.63 -26.44
N THR A 708 -15.92 21.36 -26.69
CA THR A 708 -16.85 20.23 -26.77
C THR A 708 -16.54 19.16 -25.72
N ASP A 709 -17.47 18.23 -25.50
CA ASP A 709 -17.25 17.00 -24.72
C ASP A 709 -16.75 17.21 -23.28
N PHE A 710 -17.60 17.76 -22.40
CA PHE A 710 -17.33 17.95 -20.97
C PHE A 710 -17.21 16.60 -20.24
N GLY A 711 -16.03 15.99 -20.37
CA GLY A 711 -15.73 14.64 -19.93
C GLY A 711 -15.69 14.45 -18.42
N ILE A 712 -16.83 14.19 -17.78
CA ILE A 712 -16.86 13.64 -16.40
C ILE A 712 -16.35 12.17 -16.37
N ALA A 713 -16.18 11.54 -17.53
CA ALA A 713 -15.73 10.16 -17.66
C ALA A 713 -14.20 10.02 -17.77
N ARG A 714 -13.49 10.09 -16.63
CA ARG A 714 -12.21 9.36 -16.40
C ARG A 714 -11.73 9.53 -14.95
N ILE A 715 -12.37 8.79 -14.04
CA ILE A 715 -11.72 8.35 -12.80
C ILE A 715 -11.51 6.85 -12.96
N THR A 716 -10.48 6.47 -13.71
CA THR A 716 -9.90 5.12 -13.62
C THR A 716 -8.85 5.15 -12.53
N SER A 717 -9.28 4.94 -11.30
CA SER A 717 -8.39 4.58 -10.20
C SER A 717 -9.17 3.80 -9.14
N SER A 718 -9.53 2.56 -9.47
CA SER A 718 -9.71 1.45 -8.48
C SER A 718 -10.29 0.14 -9.06
N SER A 719 -10.26 -0.10 -10.37
CA SER A 719 -10.54 -1.45 -10.91
C SER A 719 -9.45 -1.85 -11.91
N LYS A 720 -8.53 -2.70 -11.44
CA LYS A 720 -7.70 -3.54 -12.30
C LYS A 720 -8.65 -4.42 -13.13
N THR A 721 -8.97 -4.02 -14.36
CA THR A 721 -9.53 -4.94 -15.35
C THR A 721 -8.39 -5.77 -15.92
N ALA A 722 -8.61 -7.08 -15.98
CA ALA A 722 -7.62 -8.11 -16.32
C ALA A 722 -7.18 -8.13 -17.79
N THR A 723 -7.30 -7.03 -18.53
CA THR A 723 -7.05 -6.97 -19.97
C THR A 723 -6.12 -5.84 -20.43
N GLY A 724 -5.55 -5.03 -19.52
CA GLY A 724 -4.42 -4.13 -19.87
C GLY A 724 -4.73 -2.99 -20.85
N THR A 725 -5.95 -2.86 -21.35
CA THR A 725 -6.37 -1.74 -22.21
C THR A 725 -6.87 -0.57 -21.36
N VAL A 726 -5.96 0.36 -21.06
CA VAL A 726 -6.34 1.70 -20.60
C VAL A 726 -7.09 2.38 -21.75
N LEU A 727 -8.42 2.48 -21.64
CA LEU A 727 -9.26 3.11 -22.63
C LEU A 727 -9.00 4.63 -22.65
N GLY A 728 -8.03 5.06 -23.48
CA GLY A 728 -7.71 6.44 -23.89
C GLY A 728 -6.28 6.93 -23.55
N THR A 729 -5.84 8.04 -24.14
CA THR A 729 -4.49 8.61 -23.97
C THR A 729 -4.37 9.43 -22.67
N PRO A 730 -3.53 9.06 -21.68
CA PRO A 730 -3.40 9.80 -20.42
C PRO A 730 -2.56 11.09 -20.52
N SER A 731 -2.04 11.43 -21.70
CA SER A 731 -1.06 12.52 -21.91
C SER A 731 -1.51 13.93 -21.48
N TYR A 732 -2.82 14.19 -21.40
CA TYR A 732 -3.37 15.50 -21.00
C TYR A 732 -3.88 15.54 -19.56
N MET A 733 -3.82 14.43 -18.82
CA MET A 733 -4.28 14.38 -17.44
C MET A 733 -3.37 15.20 -16.53
N SER A 734 -3.96 15.88 -15.55
CA SER A 734 -3.20 16.55 -14.49
C SER A 734 -2.62 15.56 -13.47
N PRO A 735 -1.54 15.93 -12.75
CA PRO A 735 -0.96 15.12 -11.66
C PRO A 735 -2.00 14.69 -10.61
N GLU A 736 -2.91 15.58 -10.24
CA GLU A 736 -3.97 15.31 -9.27
C GLU A 736 -5.04 14.33 -9.80
N GLN A 737 -5.34 14.35 -11.11
CA GLN A 737 -6.21 13.35 -11.73
C GLN A 737 -5.56 11.96 -11.71
N ILE A 738 -4.26 11.88 -12.01
CA ILE A 738 -3.50 10.62 -11.99
C ILE A 738 -3.42 10.06 -10.56
N ALA A 739 -3.18 10.93 -9.57
CA ALA A 739 -3.10 10.56 -8.17
C ALA A 739 -4.46 10.25 -7.51
N GLY A 740 -5.58 10.45 -8.21
CA GLY A 740 -6.92 10.29 -7.65
C GLY A 740 -7.27 11.28 -6.53
N LYS A 741 -6.60 12.45 -6.51
CA LYS A 741 -6.87 13.53 -5.55
C LYS A 741 -8.14 14.30 -5.96
N LYS A 742 -8.61 15.22 -5.11
CA LYS A 742 -9.73 16.11 -5.45
C LYS A 742 -9.34 17.00 -6.63
N VAL A 743 -10.15 16.97 -7.68
CA VAL A 743 -9.93 17.73 -8.93
C VAL A 743 -10.81 18.98 -8.92
N ASP A 744 -10.20 20.15 -9.10
CA ASP A 744 -10.87 21.44 -9.33
C ASP A 744 -10.48 22.05 -10.69
N GLY A 745 -10.90 23.28 -10.97
CA GLY A 745 -10.65 23.95 -12.25
C GLY A 745 -9.18 24.05 -12.66
N ARG A 746 -8.23 23.97 -11.71
CA ARG A 746 -6.79 24.04 -11.99
C ARG A 746 -6.25 22.82 -12.72
N ALA A 747 -6.99 21.71 -12.71
CA ALA A 747 -6.69 20.56 -13.54
C ALA A 747 -6.90 20.88 -15.03
N ASP A 748 -7.97 21.60 -15.38
CA ASP A 748 -8.22 22.03 -16.76
C ASP A 748 -7.13 22.99 -17.25
N LEU A 749 -6.57 23.82 -16.36
CA LEU A 749 -5.46 24.74 -16.70
C LEU A 749 -4.17 23.99 -17.01
N PHE A 750 -3.90 22.89 -16.30
CA PHE A 750 -2.79 22.00 -16.64
C PHE A 750 -3.01 21.35 -18.00
N SER A 751 -4.19 20.78 -18.24
CA SER A 751 -4.54 20.16 -19.53
C SER A 751 -4.51 21.16 -20.69
N LEU A 752 -4.94 22.40 -20.45
CA LEU A 752 -4.83 23.50 -21.42
C LEU A 752 -3.37 23.90 -21.65
N GLY A 753 -2.52 23.88 -20.63
CA GLY A 753 -1.07 24.06 -20.76
C GLY A 753 -0.42 22.98 -21.61
N VAL A 754 -0.81 21.71 -21.44
CA VAL A 754 -0.33 20.59 -22.29
C VAL A 754 -0.78 20.82 -23.75
N THR A 755 -2.04 21.22 -23.94
CA THR A 755 -2.61 21.52 -25.27
C THR A 755 -1.88 22.68 -25.94
N LEU A 756 -1.62 23.77 -25.21
CA LEU A 756 -0.85 24.93 -25.70
C LEU A 756 0.57 24.52 -26.09
N TYR A 757 1.25 23.72 -25.26
CA TYR A 757 2.60 23.23 -25.55
C TYR A 757 2.63 22.46 -26.86
N GLU A 758 1.70 21.52 -27.04
CA GLU A 758 1.65 20.66 -28.23
C GLU A 758 1.29 21.45 -29.49
N LEU A 759 0.34 22.38 -29.43
CA LEU A 759 -0.03 23.22 -30.58
C LEU A 759 1.08 24.19 -31.00
N LEU A 760 1.97 24.57 -30.08
CA LEU A 760 3.11 25.44 -30.38
C LEU A 760 4.33 24.67 -30.90
N THR A 761 4.50 23.40 -30.54
CA THR A 761 5.76 22.64 -30.77
C THR A 761 5.60 21.40 -31.65
N GLY A 762 4.37 20.91 -31.81
CA GLY A 762 4.05 19.65 -32.48
C GLY A 762 4.53 18.40 -31.73
N VAL A 763 4.89 18.52 -30.46
CA VAL A 763 5.28 17.40 -29.58
C VAL A 763 4.65 17.57 -28.21
N LYS A 764 4.43 16.48 -27.48
CA LYS A 764 3.86 16.55 -26.12
C LYS A 764 4.94 16.92 -25.11
N PRO A 765 4.59 17.58 -23.99
CA PRO A 765 5.56 17.92 -22.95
C PRO A 765 6.03 16.69 -22.14
N PHE A 766 5.26 15.59 -22.13
CA PHE A 766 5.56 14.37 -21.40
C PHE A 766 5.28 13.14 -22.29
N GLU A 767 6.25 12.23 -22.38
CA GLU A 767 6.22 11.04 -23.23
C GLU A 767 6.95 9.87 -22.55
N GLY A 768 6.42 8.65 -22.60
CA GLY A 768 7.06 7.47 -22.01
C GLY A 768 6.84 6.22 -22.87
N GLU A 769 7.80 5.31 -22.86
CA GLU A 769 7.74 4.03 -23.58
C GLU A 769 6.67 3.08 -23.01
N SER A 770 6.29 3.30 -21.74
CA SER A 770 5.18 2.62 -21.08
C SER A 770 4.21 3.62 -20.45
N ILE A 771 2.96 3.18 -20.23
CA ILE A 771 1.95 3.99 -19.52
C ILE A 771 2.46 4.40 -18.14
N ALA A 772 3.11 3.50 -17.40
CA ALA A 772 3.67 3.81 -16.09
C ALA A 772 4.73 4.93 -16.15
N GLN A 773 5.61 4.90 -17.16
CA GLN A 773 6.62 5.94 -17.36
C GLN A 773 5.99 7.29 -17.74
N LEU A 774 4.97 7.28 -18.59
CA LEU A 774 4.22 8.50 -18.94
C LEU A 774 3.53 9.11 -17.71
N LEU A 775 2.86 8.29 -16.89
CA LEU A 775 2.23 8.76 -15.64
C LEU A 775 3.26 9.30 -14.64
N PHE A 776 4.44 8.66 -14.55
CA PHE A 776 5.55 9.16 -13.75
C PHE A 776 6.05 10.52 -14.25
N GLN A 777 6.23 10.70 -15.56
CA GLN A 777 6.66 11.99 -16.09
C GLN A 777 5.63 13.10 -15.87
N ILE A 778 4.35 12.81 -16.06
CA ILE A 778 3.29 13.78 -15.81
C ILE A 778 3.32 14.22 -14.34
N THR A 779 3.54 13.30 -13.39
CA THR A 779 3.52 13.59 -11.96
C THR A 779 4.82 14.17 -11.39
N GLN A 780 5.99 13.86 -11.98
CA GLN A 780 7.30 14.18 -11.38
C GLN A 780 8.23 15.01 -12.28
N ALA A 781 8.18 14.84 -13.61
CA ALA A 781 9.18 15.43 -14.51
C ALA A 781 8.80 16.85 -14.93
N LYS A 782 9.77 17.77 -14.95
CA LYS A 782 9.58 19.10 -15.57
C LYS A 782 9.47 18.97 -17.09
N HIS A 783 8.57 19.73 -17.72
CA HIS A 783 8.46 19.74 -19.17
C HIS A 783 9.74 20.31 -19.82
N PRO A 784 10.13 19.85 -21.02
CA PRO A 784 11.22 20.46 -21.76
C PRO A 784 10.93 21.93 -22.11
N ASP A 785 11.99 22.71 -22.35
CA ASP A 785 11.84 24.09 -22.83
C ASP A 785 11.24 24.09 -24.25
N PRO A 786 10.05 24.71 -24.47
CA PRO A 786 9.36 24.68 -25.76
C PRO A 786 10.15 25.35 -26.90
N ARG A 787 11.05 26.30 -26.57
CA ARG A 787 11.88 27.01 -27.54
C ARG A 787 12.89 26.11 -28.25
N LYS A 788 13.20 24.93 -27.67
CA LYS A 788 14.02 23.90 -28.32
C LYS A 788 13.33 23.28 -29.54
N PHE A 789 12.00 23.29 -29.57
CA PHE A 789 11.21 22.71 -30.66
C PHE A 789 10.67 23.76 -31.62
N ASN A 790 10.34 24.95 -31.10
CA ASN A 790 9.92 26.08 -31.91
C ASN A 790 10.58 27.38 -31.39
N PRO A 791 11.66 27.86 -32.04
CA PRO A 791 12.35 29.10 -31.65
C PRO A 791 11.51 30.38 -31.75
N ALA A 792 10.34 30.35 -32.41
CA ALA A 792 9.43 31.49 -32.50
C ALA A 792 8.60 31.72 -31.22
N ILE A 793 8.71 30.82 -30.23
CA ILE A 793 8.04 30.96 -28.93
C ILE A 793 8.79 32.00 -28.08
N THR A 794 8.07 33.01 -27.60
CA THR A 794 8.61 34.09 -26.77
C THR A 794 8.79 33.66 -25.31
N ASP A 795 9.61 34.40 -24.57
CA ASP A 795 9.81 34.17 -23.12
C ASP A 795 8.50 34.29 -22.33
N ALA A 796 7.60 35.19 -22.75
CA ALA A 796 6.27 35.33 -22.15
C ALA A 796 5.45 34.04 -22.30
N LEU A 797 5.44 33.41 -23.48
CA LEU A 797 4.75 32.13 -23.68
C LEU A 797 5.40 30.98 -22.93
N ALA A 798 6.73 30.95 -22.84
CA ALA A 798 7.44 29.96 -22.04
C ALA A 798 7.09 30.07 -20.55
N ALA A 799 6.99 31.29 -20.01
CA ALA A 799 6.59 31.53 -18.62
C ALA A 799 5.13 31.11 -18.34
N ILE A 800 4.22 31.33 -19.29
CA ILE A 800 2.83 30.86 -19.19
C ILE A 800 2.81 29.32 -19.13
N LEU A 801 3.60 28.64 -19.97
CA LEU A 801 3.72 27.18 -19.96
C LEU A 801 4.31 26.65 -18.66
N ASP A 802 5.41 27.23 -18.17
CA ASP A 802 6.03 26.86 -16.89
C ASP A 802 5.01 26.96 -15.73
N LYS A 803 4.22 28.04 -15.69
CA LYS A 803 3.21 28.25 -14.65
C LYS A 803 2.01 27.31 -14.78
N SER A 804 1.52 27.06 -15.99
CA SER A 804 0.37 26.14 -16.20
C SER A 804 0.73 24.68 -15.98
N LEU A 805 1.99 24.28 -16.23
CA LEU A 805 2.47 22.90 -16.14
C LEU A 805 3.19 22.56 -14.81
N ASP A 806 3.10 23.44 -13.80
CA ASP A 806 3.60 23.15 -12.46
C ASP A 806 2.89 21.91 -11.88
N LYS A 807 3.63 21.09 -11.13
CA LYS A 807 3.09 19.86 -10.56
C LYS A 807 2.17 20.13 -9.38
N GLU A 808 2.46 21.17 -8.61
CA GLU A 808 1.64 21.59 -7.48
C GLU A 808 0.53 22.53 -7.96
N PRO A 809 -0.76 22.19 -7.78
CA PRO A 809 -1.87 23.02 -8.25
C PRO A 809 -1.89 24.43 -7.66
N ASP A 810 -1.33 24.63 -6.46
CA ASP A 810 -1.27 25.94 -5.79
C ASP A 810 -0.28 26.91 -6.46
N ASN A 811 0.68 26.39 -7.24
CA ASN A 811 1.64 27.20 -8.00
C ASN A 811 1.13 27.59 -9.39
N ARG A 812 0.02 26.99 -9.84
CA ARG A 812 -0.60 27.30 -11.14
C ARG A 812 -1.43 28.59 -11.06
N TYR A 813 -1.98 28.99 -12.20
CA TYR A 813 -3.04 30.01 -12.23
C TYR A 813 -4.21 29.63 -11.32
N ARG A 814 -4.75 30.62 -10.61
CA ARG A 814 -5.87 30.37 -9.68
C ARG A 814 -7.20 30.23 -10.41
N THR A 815 -7.34 30.92 -11.54
CA THR A 815 -8.54 30.92 -12.39
C THR A 815 -8.14 30.88 -13.86
N ALA A 816 -9.03 30.39 -14.73
CA ALA A 816 -8.77 30.37 -16.17
C ALA A 816 -8.74 31.79 -16.76
N GLY A 817 -9.48 32.74 -16.17
CA GLY A 817 -9.44 34.16 -16.56
C GLY A 817 -8.08 34.83 -16.30
N GLU A 818 -7.32 34.41 -15.28
CA GLU A 818 -5.93 34.87 -15.10
C GLU A 818 -5.02 34.38 -16.23
N MET A 819 -5.16 33.11 -16.62
CA MET A 819 -4.40 32.54 -17.75
C MET A 819 -4.78 33.19 -19.08
N GLU A 820 -6.07 33.47 -19.31
CA GLU A 820 -6.55 34.22 -20.48
C GLU A 820 -5.88 35.59 -20.57
N LYS A 821 -5.85 36.33 -19.47
CA LYS A 821 -5.26 37.68 -19.44
C LYS A 821 -3.78 37.66 -19.81
N ASP A 822 -3.01 36.72 -19.26
CA ASP A 822 -1.58 36.60 -19.57
C ASP A 822 -1.35 36.13 -21.01
N LEU A 823 -2.21 35.25 -21.55
CA LEU A 823 -2.18 34.85 -22.96
C LEU A 823 -2.43 36.04 -23.88
N LEU A 824 -3.46 36.86 -23.61
CA LEU A 824 -3.77 38.05 -24.41
C LEU A 824 -2.65 39.08 -24.36
N ALA A 825 -2.00 39.28 -23.21
CA ALA A 825 -0.83 40.15 -23.09
C ALA A 825 0.36 39.61 -23.91
N ALA A 826 0.56 38.29 -23.94
CA ALA A 826 1.62 37.67 -24.73
C ALA A 826 1.42 37.79 -26.26
N ILE A 827 0.18 38.03 -26.73
CA ILE A 827 -0.11 38.23 -28.17
C ILE A 827 0.62 39.46 -28.73
N GLU A 828 0.75 40.54 -27.95
CA GLU A 828 1.36 41.80 -28.41
C GLU A 828 2.84 41.63 -28.80
N GLY A 829 3.51 40.62 -28.25
CA GLY A 829 4.91 40.29 -28.55
C GLY A 829 5.10 39.32 -29.72
N LEU A 830 4.04 38.86 -30.38
CA LEU A 830 4.12 37.90 -31.49
C LEU A 830 4.05 38.60 -32.85
N PRO A 831 4.81 38.13 -33.86
CA PRO A 831 4.75 38.69 -35.21
C PRO A 831 3.33 38.53 -35.79
N LEU A 832 2.89 39.57 -36.52
CA LEU A 832 1.53 39.71 -37.06
C LEU A 832 1.11 38.56 -37.98
#